data_AF-A0A8H5PKF5-F1
#
_entry.id   AF-A0A8H5PKF5-F1
#
_cell.length_a   1.000
_cell.length_b   1.000
_cell.length_c   1.000
_cell.angle_alpha   90.00
_cell.angle_beta   90.00
_cell.angle_gamma   90.00
#
_symmetry.space_group_name_H-M   'P 1'
#
loop_
_entity.id
_entity.type
_entity.pdbx_description
1 polymer ?
#
loop_
_entity_poly.entity_id
_entity_poly.type
_entity_poly.pdbx_seq_one_letter_code
_entity_poly.pdbx_strand_id
1 'polypeptide(L)'
;MSSTTFKQYWLPEKKGFDSLQLRTVPKESLQLGQILVRIKAVSLNWRDGIVAIGTYPFPGPDALVPGSDGAGIVEAVGDGVTEWKVGDRVVANFTQEHIAGRLTREVGLTQLGGEAQGLLGEYFIFPKTGVVKIPDYLSFEEASCLPCAALTAWNALYGLTPLRPGQTVLLQGTGGVSTFALQIAHAAGARTIVTSSSDDKLAKAKDLGATYGINYSKTPDWAAEAMRITNGKGVDHIIEIGGTLTLQASFDAIGFNGQIHCIGHITNPDPLGVGKDLRGPDAAFLALDRLCVVRGVVVGSREQLQDMLECFEANEIRPRRQAMNYYIRVLSELLTISKSNNSFLSDFLPLAMESPALAEALIAYSSGHMSHSDPSYTTVSLAARSRALCELSTTISRPDQTETALSACLILLTSEVCLGSHQSWYNHLVGAKHLIACAQSQADGSLVKGAQALRLTSEGRWILRNFAYHDIIGSVTLGTKPLLCPDYLRDITYEFDTYLGVASQILVSIGRTTCLNLGTADAEIDIHPSRNYLSVQHDIENWMCPAGTPPILQAAAYAYRGAALIHLYRKMRRQLEADTNVSLTCGMSLNTLNAKIQKAVEETLDSVGQVPESDVSESSLLFPLFIVGGEVERTDQMAFVRARLQVSYNKRRFRNISRALDVLEELWIYRQIQDVLGGDRPDWDDILKSSPELLLLT
;
A
#
# COMPACT_ATOMS: atom_id res chain seq x y z
N MET A 1 -9.39 37.34 -1.31
CA MET A 1 -10.50 36.93 -0.42
C MET A 1 -10.32 35.44 -0.16
N SER A 2 -10.29 34.99 1.09
CA SER A 2 -10.18 33.54 1.35
C SER A 2 -11.43 32.84 0.84
N SER A 3 -11.29 31.64 0.26
CA SER A 3 -12.44 30.80 -0.12
C SER A 3 -13.39 30.63 1.08
N THR A 4 -14.69 30.80 0.84
CA THR A 4 -15.76 30.58 1.84
C THR A 4 -16.11 29.09 2.00
N THR A 5 -15.49 28.23 1.18
CA THR A 5 -15.67 26.78 1.20
C THR A 5 -14.33 26.06 1.14
N PHE A 6 -14.31 24.80 1.56
CA PHE A 6 -13.13 23.94 1.51
C PHE A 6 -13.51 22.48 1.27
N LYS A 7 -12.53 21.66 0.91
CA LYS A 7 -12.69 20.24 0.62
C LYS A 7 -12.40 19.38 1.84
N GLN A 8 -13.25 18.37 2.06
CA GLN A 8 -13.00 17.33 3.04
C GLN A 8 -13.49 15.98 2.54
N TYR A 9 -12.86 14.92 3.03
CA TYR A 9 -13.34 13.56 2.83
C TYR A 9 -14.31 13.19 3.94
N TRP A 10 -15.27 12.34 3.61
CA TRP A 10 -16.19 11.77 4.58
C TRP A 10 -16.68 10.41 4.09
N LEU A 11 -17.10 9.59 5.04
CA LEU A 11 -17.76 8.31 4.85
C LEU A 11 -19.25 8.57 5.07
N PRO A 12 -20.09 8.55 4.02
CA PRO A 12 -21.54 8.58 4.18
C PRO A 12 -22.04 7.34 4.93
N GLU A 13 -21.35 6.22 4.71
CA GLU A 13 -21.55 4.95 5.38
C GLU A 13 -20.19 4.32 5.71
N LYS A 14 -20.10 3.62 6.85
CA LYS A 14 -18.88 2.95 7.31
C LYS A 14 -18.75 1.53 6.74
N LYS A 15 -18.56 1.43 5.41
CA LYS A 15 -18.43 0.13 4.69
C LYS A 15 -17.02 -0.11 4.12
N GLY A 16 -16.04 0.65 4.58
CA GLY A 16 -14.65 0.63 4.11
C GLY A 16 -14.27 1.93 3.39
N PHE A 17 -13.00 2.04 3.01
CA PHE A 17 -12.46 3.25 2.41
C PHE A 17 -13.04 3.54 1.00
N ASP A 18 -13.60 2.55 0.31
CA ASP A 18 -14.27 2.75 -0.98
C ASP A 18 -15.54 3.62 -0.85
N SER A 19 -16.09 3.74 0.36
CA SER A 19 -17.21 4.66 0.65
C SER A 19 -16.75 6.10 0.87
N LEU A 20 -15.44 6.38 0.84
CA LEU A 20 -14.89 7.70 1.11
C LEU A 20 -15.18 8.65 -0.06
N GLN A 21 -15.93 9.70 0.22
CA GLN A 21 -16.30 10.69 -0.78
C GLN A 21 -15.64 12.03 -0.47
N LEU A 22 -15.24 12.75 -1.52
CA LEU A 22 -14.82 14.13 -1.40
C LEU A 22 -16.06 15.04 -1.47
N ARG A 23 -16.19 15.95 -0.51
CA ARG A 23 -17.21 16.99 -0.53
C ARG A 23 -16.61 18.38 -0.33
N THR A 24 -17.29 19.37 -0.87
CA THR A 24 -17.03 20.79 -0.58
C THR A 24 -18.00 21.23 0.51
N VAL A 25 -17.48 21.83 1.57
CA VAL A 25 -18.25 22.30 2.73
C VAL A 25 -17.98 23.79 3.00
N PRO A 26 -18.94 24.52 3.58
CA PRO A 26 -18.71 25.91 3.99
C PRO A 26 -17.70 25.99 5.13
N LYS A 27 -16.94 27.09 5.15
CA LYS A 27 -16.08 27.46 6.25
C LYS A 27 -16.93 28.20 7.29
N GLU A 28 -17.23 27.53 8.40
CA GLU A 28 -18.07 28.08 9.46
C GLU A 28 -17.39 29.27 10.18
N SER A 29 -18.20 30.17 10.73
CA SER A 29 -17.72 31.28 11.55
C SER A 29 -17.27 30.77 12.91
N LEU A 30 -16.15 31.31 13.41
CA LEU A 30 -15.62 30.95 14.72
C LEU A 30 -16.53 31.44 15.86
N GLN A 31 -16.75 30.60 16.85
CA GLN A 31 -17.41 30.94 18.11
C GLN A 31 -16.39 31.36 19.19
N LEU A 32 -16.90 31.81 20.35
CA LEU A 32 -16.09 32.14 21.52
C LEU A 32 -15.20 30.96 21.92
N GLY A 33 -13.90 31.20 22.07
CA GLY A 33 -12.91 30.21 22.50
C GLY A 33 -12.49 29.22 21.41
N GLN A 34 -12.84 29.47 20.15
CA GLN A 34 -12.48 28.59 19.04
C GLN A 34 -11.34 29.15 18.19
N ILE A 35 -10.60 28.24 17.58
CA ILE A 35 -9.60 28.54 16.55
C ILE A 35 -9.93 27.75 15.30
N LEU A 36 -9.54 28.30 14.16
CA LEU A 36 -9.56 27.60 12.90
C LEU A 36 -8.14 27.16 12.57
N VAL A 37 -7.97 25.88 12.27
CA VAL A 37 -6.69 25.33 11.82
C VAL A 37 -6.81 24.89 10.38
N ARG A 38 -5.88 25.35 9.54
CA ARG A 38 -5.64 24.80 8.21
C ARG A 38 -4.75 23.57 8.33
N ILE A 39 -5.32 22.41 8.05
CA ILE A 39 -4.61 21.14 8.13
C ILE A 39 -3.55 21.06 7.04
N LYS A 40 -2.37 20.61 7.43
CA LYS A 40 -1.21 20.42 6.56
C LYS A 40 -0.89 18.95 6.35
N ALA A 41 -1.05 18.16 7.40
CA ALA A 41 -0.86 16.73 7.36
C ALA A 41 -1.85 16.04 8.29
N VAL A 42 -2.32 14.87 7.88
CA VAL A 42 -2.99 13.90 8.75
C VAL A 42 -2.17 12.63 8.82
N SER A 43 -2.37 11.80 9.82
CA SER A 43 -1.81 10.44 9.84
C SER A 43 -2.92 9.43 10.07
N LEU A 44 -2.68 8.19 9.64
CA LEU A 44 -3.64 7.11 9.76
C LEU A 44 -3.13 6.07 10.73
N ASN A 45 -4.04 5.63 11.57
CA ASN A 45 -3.85 4.65 12.61
C ASN A 45 -4.66 3.39 12.29
N TRP A 46 -4.27 2.26 12.89
CA TRP A 46 -5.02 1.00 12.77
C TRP A 46 -6.51 1.16 13.10
N ARG A 47 -6.79 2.02 14.09
CA ARG A 47 -8.14 2.41 14.51
C ARG A 47 -8.96 3.00 13.36
N ASP A 48 -8.39 3.90 12.56
CA ASP A 48 -9.12 4.55 11.46
C ASP A 48 -9.62 3.51 10.45
N GLY A 49 -8.84 2.46 10.21
CA GLY A 49 -9.25 1.32 9.38
C GLY A 49 -10.43 0.54 9.94
N ILE A 50 -10.45 0.28 11.25
CA ILE A 50 -11.56 -0.42 11.93
C ILE A 50 -12.84 0.45 11.91
N VAL A 51 -12.70 1.75 12.14
CA VAL A 51 -13.81 2.71 12.07
C VAL A 51 -14.38 2.76 10.65
N ALA A 52 -13.53 2.82 9.62
CA ALA A 52 -13.96 2.91 8.23
C ALA A 52 -14.82 1.72 7.79
N ILE A 53 -14.52 0.51 8.26
CA ILE A 53 -15.28 -0.73 7.94
C ILE A 53 -16.46 -0.99 8.88
N GLY A 54 -16.77 -0.07 9.81
CA GLY A 54 -17.95 -0.17 10.67
C GLY A 54 -17.87 -1.22 11.79
N THR A 55 -16.68 -1.72 12.11
CA THR A 55 -16.48 -2.75 13.16
C THR A 55 -15.94 -2.19 14.48
N TYR A 56 -15.81 -0.86 14.58
CA TYR A 56 -15.35 -0.20 15.79
C TYR A 56 -16.46 -0.25 16.86
N PRO A 57 -16.18 -0.73 18.08
CA PRO A 57 -17.23 -1.09 19.05
C PRO A 57 -17.88 0.10 19.75
N PHE A 58 -17.37 1.32 19.54
CA PHE A 58 -17.88 2.53 20.18
C PHE A 58 -18.77 3.33 19.23
N PRO A 59 -19.84 3.97 19.73
CA PRO A 59 -20.76 4.74 18.91
C PRO A 59 -20.09 5.99 18.35
N GLY A 60 -20.47 6.39 17.14
CA GLY A 60 -20.01 7.62 16.51
C GLY A 60 -20.93 8.00 15.35
N PRO A 61 -20.70 9.16 14.69
CA PRO A 61 -21.56 9.67 13.63
C PRO A 61 -21.72 8.64 12.50
N ASP A 62 -22.92 8.46 11.95
CA ASP A 62 -23.13 7.58 10.79
C ASP A 62 -22.36 8.10 9.57
N ALA A 63 -22.48 9.42 9.35
CA ALA A 63 -21.71 10.19 8.39
C ALA A 63 -20.44 10.77 9.04
N LEU A 64 -19.28 10.22 8.70
CA LEU A 64 -18.04 10.49 9.43
C LEU A 64 -16.93 11.04 8.54
N VAL A 65 -16.31 12.16 8.92
CA VAL A 65 -14.95 12.50 8.49
C VAL A 65 -13.98 11.57 9.22
N PRO A 66 -13.23 10.69 8.53
CA PRO A 66 -12.29 9.80 9.22
C PRO A 66 -10.97 10.51 9.54
N GLY A 67 -10.05 9.79 10.20
CA GLY A 67 -8.71 10.26 10.54
C GLY A 67 -8.67 10.98 11.88
N SER A 68 -8.08 10.34 12.88
CA SER A 68 -7.98 10.88 14.23
C SER A 68 -6.88 11.93 14.41
N ASP A 69 -5.82 11.86 13.60
CA ASP A 69 -4.61 12.62 13.84
C ASP A 69 -4.36 13.66 12.75
N GLY A 70 -3.96 14.87 13.14
CA GLY A 70 -3.73 15.96 12.22
C GLY A 70 -2.89 17.08 12.80
N ALA A 71 -2.09 17.70 11.93
CA ALA A 71 -1.23 18.83 12.22
C ALA A 71 -1.43 19.92 11.18
N GLY A 72 -1.35 21.18 11.61
CA GLY A 72 -1.68 22.32 10.77
C GLY A 72 -1.22 23.65 11.31
N ILE A 73 -1.72 24.71 10.66
CA ILE A 73 -1.42 26.10 11.00
C ILE A 73 -2.70 26.78 11.46
N VAL A 74 -2.65 27.53 12.56
CA VAL A 74 -3.75 28.40 12.99
C VAL A 74 -3.99 29.45 11.90
N GLU A 75 -5.14 29.36 11.25
CA GLU A 75 -5.54 30.23 10.13
C GLU A 75 -6.34 31.43 10.63
N ALA A 76 -7.16 31.23 11.67
CA ALA A 76 -7.93 32.28 12.31
C ALA A 76 -8.17 31.97 13.79
N VAL A 77 -8.39 33.03 14.58
CA VAL A 77 -8.58 32.96 16.02
C VAL A 77 -9.89 33.67 16.36
N GLY A 78 -10.78 33.02 17.10
CA GLY A 78 -12.06 33.57 17.54
C GLY A 78 -11.93 34.38 18.83
N ASP A 79 -13.02 35.01 19.23
CA ASP A 79 -13.08 35.82 20.45
C ASP A 79 -12.70 35.01 21.69
N GLY A 80 -12.01 35.62 22.66
CA GLY A 80 -11.66 34.98 23.94
C GLY A 80 -10.49 33.98 23.89
N VAL A 81 -9.80 33.87 22.75
CA VAL A 81 -8.57 33.10 22.61
C VAL A 81 -7.36 34.04 22.69
N THR A 82 -6.45 33.77 23.62
CA THR A 82 -5.24 34.58 23.86
C THR A 82 -3.95 33.78 23.76
N GLU A 83 -4.06 32.46 23.87
CA GLU A 83 -2.94 31.52 23.81
C GLU A 83 -2.46 31.19 22.39
N TRP A 84 -3.22 31.55 21.35
CA TRP A 84 -2.92 31.25 19.95
C TRP A 84 -2.95 32.51 19.08
N LYS A 85 -2.08 32.54 18.06
CA LYS A 85 -2.08 33.54 16.99
C LYS A 85 -2.07 32.88 15.62
N VAL A 86 -2.54 33.62 14.62
CA VAL A 86 -2.46 33.19 13.21
C VAL A 86 -1.00 32.89 12.85
N GLY A 87 -0.78 31.75 12.21
CA GLY A 87 0.55 31.25 11.84
C GLY A 87 1.15 30.24 12.82
N ASP A 88 0.59 30.08 14.03
CA ASP A 88 1.08 29.08 14.97
C ASP A 88 0.92 27.66 14.42
N ARG A 89 1.94 26.83 14.65
CA ARG A 89 2.01 25.43 14.20
C ARG A 89 1.48 24.53 15.30
N VAL A 90 0.44 23.77 15.00
CA VAL A 90 -0.30 23.02 16.01
C VAL A 90 -0.61 21.59 15.56
N VAL A 91 -0.66 20.68 16.53
CA VAL A 91 -1.14 19.30 16.35
C VAL A 91 -2.39 19.10 17.20
N ALA A 92 -3.35 18.38 16.64
CA ALA A 92 -4.61 18.10 17.31
C ALA A 92 -4.43 17.19 18.52
N ASN A 93 -5.10 17.53 19.61
CA ASN A 93 -5.30 16.60 20.71
C ASN A 93 -6.31 15.53 20.30
N PHE A 94 -6.02 14.26 20.52
CA PHE A 94 -6.87 13.16 20.02
C PHE A 94 -8.27 13.18 20.65
N THR A 95 -8.34 13.39 21.97
CA THR A 95 -9.59 13.49 22.74
C THR A 95 -9.81 14.94 23.13
N GLN A 96 -10.62 15.69 22.38
CA GLN A 96 -10.65 17.15 22.42
C GLN A 96 -10.88 17.75 23.82
N GLU A 97 -11.71 17.12 24.64
CA GLU A 97 -12.04 17.59 25.99
C GLU A 97 -11.17 16.97 27.09
N HIS A 98 -10.28 16.02 26.78
CA HIS A 98 -9.40 15.41 27.77
C HIS A 98 -8.20 16.29 28.05
N ILE A 99 -8.40 17.32 28.88
CA ILE A 99 -7.35 18.30 29.17
C ILE A 99 -6.29 17.71 30.10
N ALA A 100 -6.73 17.12 31.21
CA ALA A 100 -5.89 16.55 32.26
C ALA A 100 -6.66 15.50 33.06
N GLY A 101 -5.96 14.74 33.91
CA GLY A 101 -6.58 13.84 34.88
C GLY A 101 -7.34 12.66 34.26
N ARG A 102 -8.35 12.17 34.98
CA ARG A 102 -9.08 10.94 34.61
C ARG A 102 -10.02 11.16 33.43
N LEU A 103 -9.91 10.28 32.43
CA LEU A 103 -10.86 10.21 31.32
C LEU A 103 -12.23 9.72 31.80
N THR A 104 -13.29 10.45 31.47
CA THR A 104 -14.69 10.01 31.64
C THR A 104 -15.27 9.52 30.33
N ARG A 105 -16.41 8.82 30.37
CA ARG A 105 -17.06 8.31 29.16
C ARG A 105 -17.52 9.45 28.26
N GLU A 106 -18.04 10.52 28.85
CA GLU A 106 -18.53 11.71 28.16
C GLU A 106 -17.40 12.39 27.40
N VAL A 107 -16.27 12.62 28.07
CA VAL A 107 -15.05 13.15 27.43
C VAL A 107 -14.55 12.23 26.33
N GLY A 108 -14.64 10.91 26.52
CA GLY A 108 -14.27 9.90 25.51
C GLY A 108 -15.06 9.99 24.21
N LEU A 109 -16.27 10.58 24.21
CA LEU A 109 -17.05 10.81 22.99
C LEU A 109 -16.48 11.92 22.10
N THR A 110 -15.47 12.65 22.58
CA THR A 110 -14.80 13.74 21.83
C THR A 110 -13.54 13.27 21.10
N GLN A 111 -13.36 11.96 20.98
CA GLN A 111 -12.27 11.34 20.23
C GLN A 111 -12.45 11.51 18.72
N LEU A 112 -11.48 12.14 18.08
CA LEU A 112 -11.52 12.45 16.65
C LEU A 112 -11.49 11.17 15.78
N GLY A 113 -12.17 11.22 14.64
CA GLY A 113 -12.15 10.16 13.62
C GLY A 113 -12.84 8.86 14.03
N GLY A 114 -13.64 8.88 15.10
CA GLY A 114 -14.42 7.73 15.57
C GLY A 114 -15.74 8.18 16.21
N GLU A 115 -15.72 8.50 17.49
CA GLU A 115 -16.85 8.99 18.29
C GLU A 115 -17.22 10.43 17.92
N ALA A 116 -16.24 11.22 17.45
CA ALA A 116 -16.43 12.55 16.85
C ALA A 116 -15.89 12.60 15.41
N GLN A 117 -16.21 13.70 14.70
CA GLN A 117 -15.68 13.97 13.37
C GLN A 117 -14.14 14.04 13.41
N GLY A 118 -13.48 13.46 12.42
CA GLY A 118 -12.03 13.43 12.25
C GLY A 118 -11.48 14.63 11.49
N LEU A 119 -10.27 14.46 10.95
CA LEU A 119 -9.45 15.55 10.44
C LEU A 119 -9.09 15.43 8.95
N LEU A 120 -9.73 14.51 8.21
CA LEU A 120 -9.46 14.31 6.80
C LEU A 120 -10.10 15.40 5.92
N GLY A 121 -9.55 16.61 5.96
CA GLY A 121 -10.00 17.78 5.21
C GLY A 121 -9.04 18.96 5.32
N GLU A 122 -9.31 20.05 4.61
CA GLU A 122 -8.40 21.20 4.55
C GLU A 122 -8.43 22.10 5.80
N TYR A 123 -9.58 22.20 6.48
CA TYR A 123 -9.75 23.07 7.65
C TYR A 123 -10.66 22.43 8.70
N PHE A 124 -10.34 22.64 9.97
CA PHE A 124 -11.22 22.26 11.08
C PHE A 124 -11.20 23.34 12.17
N ILE A 125 -12.33 23.45 12.86
CA ILE A 125 -12.48 24.32 14.03
C ILE A 125 -12.20 23.49 15.27
N PHE A 126 -11.36 24.01 16.14
CA PHE A 126 -11.02 23.41 17.42
C PHE A 126 -11.40 24.36 18.55
N PRO A 127 -11.80 23.86 19.73
CA PRO A 127 -11.65 24.66 20.94
C PRO A 127 -10.18 25.03 21.11
N LYS A 128 -9.89 26.16 21.75
CA LYS A 128 -8.51 26.61 22.00
C LYS A 128 -7.65 25.60 22.79
N THR A 129 -8.28 24.69 23.53
CA THR A 129 -7.63 23.58 24.22
C THR A 129 -7.48 22.32 23.37
N GLY A 130 -8.13 22.25 22.20
CA GLY A 130 -8.17 21.09 21.32
C GLY A 130 -6.89 20.82 20.54
N VAL A 131 -5.88 21.67 20.69
CA VAL A 131 -4.57 21.55 20.03
C VAL A 131 -3.43 21.88 21.00
N VAL A 132 -2.23 21.47 20.61
CA VAL A 132 -0.96 21.82 21.27
C VAL A 132 0.05 22.30 20.24
N LYS A 133 1.07 23.03 20.69
CA LYS A 133 2.10 23.60 19.82
C LYS A 133 3.07 22.51 19.37
N ILE A 134 3.44 22.51 18.10
CA ILE A 134 4.45 21.60 17.56
C ILE A 134 5.85 22.22 17.77
N PRO A 135 6.84 21.46 18.26
CA PRO A 135 8.26 21.85 18.28
C PRO A 135 8.80 22.25 16.90
N ASP A 136 9.70 23.23 16.85
CA ASP A 136 10.13 23.82 15.57
C ASP A 136 10.84 22.81 14.64
N TYR A 137 11.56 21.84 15.22
CA TYR A 137 12.32 20.83 14.49
C TYR A 137 11.45 19.75 13.81
N LEU A 138 10.19 19.59 14.22
CA LEU A 138 9.27 18.61 13.65
C LEU A 138 8.53 19.20 12.46
N SER A 139 8.39 18.46 11.36
CA SER A 139 7.50 18.82 10.26
C SER A 139 6.01 18.60 10.62
N PHE A 140 5.07 19.05 9.78
CA PHE A 140 3.66 18.76 10.02
C PHE A 140 3.35 17.27 9.91
N GLU A 141 4.01 16.58 8.97
CA GLU A 141 3.88 15.15 8.73
C GLU A 141 4.43 14.33 9.90
N GLU A 142 5.58 14.74 10.45
CA GLU A 142 6.14 14.11 11.65
C GLU A 142 5.19 14.32 12.85
N ALA A 143 4.73 15.54 13.06
CA ALA A 143 3.86 15.88 14.18
C ALA A 143 2.48 15.22 14.10
N SER A 144 1.90 15.07 12.90
CA SER A 144 0.60 14.41 12.72
C SER A 144 0.62 12.94 13.11
N CYS A 145 1.79 12.31 13.27
CA CYS A 145 1.90 10.89 13.66
C CYS A 145 1.94 10.64 15.17
N LEU A 146 1.89 11.70 15.97
CA LEU A 146 2.03 11.64 17.43
C LEU A 146 0.72 11.39 18.20
N PRO A 147 -0.43 12.02 17.86
CA PRO A 147 -1.58 12.08 18.75
C PRO A 147 -2.18 10.73 19.13
N CYS A 148 -2.25 9.75 18.23
CA CYS A 148 -2.75 8.43 18.59
C CYS A 148 -1.65 7.57 19.18
N ALA A 149 -0.63 7.23 18.38
CA ALA A 149 0.31 6.18 18.73
C ALA A 149 1.32 6.60 19.82
N ALA A 150 1.95 7.76 19.68
CA ALA A 150 2.97 8.23 20.62
C ALA A 150 2.36 8.58 21.98
N LEU A 151 1.22 9.28 21.96
CA LEU A 151 0.53 9.65 23.19
C LEU A 151 -0.05 8.44 23.93
N THR A 152 -0.48 7.38 23.22
CA THR A 152 -0.84 6.10 23.85
C THR A 152 0.35 5.48 24.56
N ALA A 153 1.52 5.45 23.92
CA ALA A 153 2.76 4.96 24.53
C ALA A 153 3.15 5.79 25.77
N TRP A 154 3.02 7.12 25.68
CA TRP A 154 3.26 8.01 26.80
C TRP A 154 2.31 7.74 27.98
N ASN A 155 0.99 7.63 27.74
CA ASN A 155 0.03 7.32 28.81
C ASN A 155 0.25 5.92 29.43
N ALA A 156 0.71 4.94 28.64
CA ALA A 156 1.11 3.65 29.18
C ALA A 156 2.28 3.79 30.17
N LEU A 157 3.33 4.53 29.79
CA LEU A 157 4.54 4.64 30.61
C LEU A 157 4.46 5.67 31.75
N TYR A 158 3.64 6.72 31.62
CA TYR A 158 3.58 7.85 32.55
C TYR A 158 2.19 8.11 33.17
N GLY A 159 1.14 7.40 32.73
CA GLY A 159 -0.23 7.74 33.13
C GLY A 159 -0.74 7.14 34.45
N LEU A 160 -0.10 6.10 34.99
CA LEU A 160 -0.45 5.53 36.30
C LEU A 160 0.74 5.63 37.26
N THR A 161 1.63 4.64 37.22
CA THR A 161 2.92 4.72 37.92
C THR A 161 4.00 5.01 36.88
N PRO A 162 4.62 6.21 36.91
CA PRO A 162 5.62 6.60 35.93
C PRO A 162 6.83 5.68 35.86
N LEU A 163 7.28 5.42 34.63
CA LEU A 163 8.53 4.73 34.34
C LEU A 163 9.72 5.44 34.99
N ARG A 164 10.61 4.65 35.60
CA ARG A 164 11.84 5.12 36.23
C ARG A 164 13.09 4.59 35.51
N PRO A 165 14.20 5.34 35.54
CA PRO A 165 15.47 4.84 35.01
C PRO A 165 15.86 3.49 35.63
N GLY A 166 16.41 2.59 34.81
CA GLY A 166 16.83 1.24 35.22
C GLY A 166 15.73 0.17 35.21
N GLN A 167 14.44 0.54 35.14
CA GLN A 167 13.34 -0.40 34.94
C GLN A 167 13.40 -1.06 33.56
N THR A 168 12.66 -2.16 33.39
CA THR A 168 12.60 -2.93 32.14
C THR A 168 11.23 -2.82 31.49
N VAL A 169 11.19 -2.44 30.22
CA VAL A 169 9.97 -2.34 29.42
C VAL A 169 9.99 -3.39 28.32
N LEU A 170 9.01 -4.28 28.28
CA LEU A 170 8.79 -5.21 27.16
C LEU A 170 7.78 -4.63 26.18
N LEU A 171 8.12 -4.69 24.91
CA LEU A 171 7.37 -4.07 23.81
C LEU A 171 6.99 -5.15 22.80
N GLN A 172 5.70 -5.39 22.64
CA GLN A 172 5.23 -6.38 21.67
C GLN A 172 5.17 -5.81 20.26
N GLY A 173 5.92 -6.39 19.33
CA GLY A 173 5.95 -5.97 17.92
C GLY A 173 6.67 -4.64 17.69
N THR A 174 6.76 -4.23 16.42
CA THR A 174 7.36 -2.96 15.96
C THR A 174 6.31 -1.96 15.44
N GLY A 175 5.05 -2.12 15.86
CA GLY A 175 3.95 -1.21 15.52
C GLY A 175 4.16 0.21 16.07
N GLY A 176 3.28 1.15 15.70
CA GLY A 176 3.44 2.57 16.07
C GLY A 176 3.59 2.81 17.57
N VAL A 177 2.72 2.22 18.38
CA VAL A 177 2.77 2.38 19.85
C VAL A 177 4.08 1.80 20.41
N SER A 178 4.45 0.57 20.04
CA SER A 178 5.68 -0.08 20.52
C SER A 178 6.94 0.67 20.11
N THR A 179 6.99 1.21 18.89
CA THR A 179 8.14 1.98 18.39
C THR A 179 8.30 3.33 19.10
N PHE A 180 7.20 4.00 19.47
CA PHE A 180 7.28 5.20 20.32
C PHE A 180 7.60 4.86 21.78
N ALA A 181 6.98 3.83 22.34
CA ALA A 181 7.26 3.38 23.70
C ALA A 181 8.73 2.97 23.88
N LEU A 182 9.34 2.38 22.85
CA LEU A 182 10.77 2.05 22.82
C LEU A 182 11.63 3.30 22.99
N GLN A 183 11.40 4.32 22.16
CA GLN A 183 12.17 5.57 22.20
C GLN A 183 11.94 6.33 23.52
N ILE A 184 10.71 6.37 24.00
CA ILE A 184 10.35 6.97 25.30
C ILE A 184 11.08 6.24 26.44
N ALA A 185 11.02 4.91 26.47
CA ALA A 185 11.66 4.11 27.50
C ALA A 185 13.19 4.23 27.45
N HIS A 186 13.76 4.24 26.25
CA HIS A 186 15.20 4.46 26.05
C HIS A 186 15.64 5.84 26.57
N ALA A 187 14.92 6.91 26.19
CA ALA A 187 15.17 8.27 26.66
C ALA A 187 15.03 8.40 28.19
N ALA A 188 14.13 7.61 28.80
CA ALA A 188 13.98 7.53 30.26
C ALA A 188 15.08 6.72 30.97
N GLY A 189 16.04 6.14 30.24
CA GLY A 189 17.10 5.30 30.80
C GLY A 189 16.63 3.91 31.24
N ALA A 190 15.51 3.42 30.70
CA ALA A 190 15.02 2.07 30.92
C ALA A 190 15.71 1.06 29.98
N ARG A 191 15.75 -0.21 30.41
CA ARG A 191 16.11 -1.34 29.55
C ARG A 191 14.89 -1.77 28.75
N THR A 192 15.07 -2.06 27.48
CA THR A 192 13.96 -2.38 26.57
C THR A 192 14.13 -3.75 25.96
N ILE A 193 13.04 -4.52 25.92
CA ILE A 193 12.96 -5.84 25.28
C ILE A 193 11.90 -5.75 24.20
N VAL A 194 12.28 -5.86 22.92
CA VAL A 194 11.34 -5.80 21.80
C VAL A 194 11.08 -7.21 21.26
N THR A 195 9.83 -7.56 21.00
CA THR A 195 9.48 -8.83 20.34
C THR A 195 9.08 -8.62 18.88
N SER A 196 9.46 -9.52 17.98
CA SER A 196 9.09 -9.48 16.57
C SER A 196 9.21 -10.88 15.94
N SER A 197 8.57 -11.16 14.81
CA SER A 197 8.84 -12.35 14.00
C SER A 197 10.08 -12.20 13.11
N SER A 198 10.61 -10.99 12.98
CA SER A 198 11.67 -10.64 12.02
C SER A 198 12.91 -10.12 12.74
N ASP A 199 14.06 -10.72 12.47
CA ASP A 199 15.35 -10.25 12.98
C ASP A 199 15.72 -8.87 12.44
N ASP A 200 15.34 -8.56 11.20
CA ASP A 200 15.59 -7.24 10.60
C ASP A 200 14.84 -6.15 11.36
N LYS A 201 13.59 -6.41 11.74
CA LYS A 201 12.80 -5.52 12.59
C LYS A 201 13.44 -5.33 13.97
N LEU A 202 14.04 -6.39 14.54
CA LEU A 202 14.77 -6.30 15.82
C LEU A 202 16.09 -5.54 15.68
N ALA A 203 16.80 -5.69 14.56
CA ALA A 203 18.00 -4.91 14.26
C ALA A 203 17.67 -3.41 14.16
N LYS A 204 16.59 -3.04 13.46
CA LYS A 204 16.10 -1.66 13.41
C LYS A 204 15.66 -1.15 14.78
N ALA A 205 15.01 -1.98 15.59
CA ALA A 205 14.64 -1.62 16.95
C ALA A 205 15.88 -1.30 17.80
N LYS A 206 17.00 -2.00 17.58
CA LYS A 206 18.29 -1.69 18.23
C LYS A 206 18.79 -0.29 17.88
N ASP A 207 18.66 0.14 16.62
CA ASP A 207 19.00 1.51 16.19
C ASP A 207 18.12 2.58 16.85
N LEU A 208 16.93 2.20 17.32
CA LEU A 208 15.98 3.05 18.06
C LEU A 208 16.14 2.96 19.59
N GLY A 209 17.17 2.26 20.07
CA GLY A 209 17.49 2.15 21.50
C GLY A 209 17.05 0.85 22.17
N ALA A 210 16.71 -0.21 21.40
CA ALA A 210 16.38 -1.51 21.99
C ALA A 210 17.60 -2.12 22.69
N THR A 211 17.45 -2.50 23.96
CA THR A 211 18.51 -3.20 24.71
C THR A 211 18.59 -4.67 24.30
N TYR A 212 17.44 -5.30 24.12
CA TYR A 212 17.30 -6.71 23.72
C TYR A 212 16.19 -6.87 22.67
N GLY A 213 16.34 -7.88 21.82
CA GLY A 213 15.32 -8.31 20.87
C GLY A 213 15.02 -9.80 21.04
N ILE A 214 13.75 -10.18 20.97
CA ILE A 214 13.30 -11.58 21.00
C ILE A 214 12.55 -11.87 19.70
N ASN A 215 13.10 -12.79 18.90
CA ASN A 215 12.39 -13.27 17.71
C ASN A 215 11.39 -14.36 18.12
N TYR A 216 10.09 -14.04 18.19
CA TYR A 216 9.09 -14.99 18.66
C TYR A 216 8.78 -16.11 17.66
N SER A 217 9.22 -16.00 16.40
CA SER A 217 9.11 -17.11 15.43
C SER A 217 10.19 -18.16 15.68
N LYS A 218 11.37 -17.76 16.18
CA LYS A 218 12.47 -18.65 16.57
C LYS A 218 12.40 -19.11 18.02
N THR A 219 11.86 -18.24 18.88
CA THR A 219 11.67 -18.47 20.31
C THR A 219 10.19 -18.26 20.64
N PRO A 220 9.30 -19.24 20.36
CA PRO A 220 7.86 -19.09 20.59
C PRO A 220 7.50 -18.74 22.03
N ASP A 221 8.23 -19.28 23.00
CA ASP A 221 8.13 -18.92 24.41
C ASP A 221 9.00 -17.69 24.72
N TRP A 222 8.56 -16.54 24.23
CA TRP A 222 9.25 -15.26 24.45
C TRP A 222 9.18 -14.81 25.92
N ALA A 223 8.21 -15.31 26.70
CA ALA A 223 8.06 -14.97 28.11
C ALA A 223 9.20 -15.59 28.95
N ALA A 224 9.50 -16.88 28.74
CA ALA A 224 10.65 -17.51 29.37
C ALA A 224 11.97 -16.81 29.01
N GLU A 225 12.12 -16.36 27.76
CA GLU A 225 13.30 -15.62 27.33
C GLU A 225 13.39 -14.23 27.99
N ALA A 226 12.27 -13.51 28.13
CA ALA A 226 12.22 -12.27 28.88
C ALA A 226 12.60 -12.47 30.36
N MET A 227 12.13 -13.57 30.98
CA MET A 227 12.53 -13.95 32.33
C MET A 227 14.03 -14.25 32.41
N ARG A 228 14.60 -14.94 31.42
CA ARG A 228 16.05 -15.20 31.35
C ARG A 228 16.85 -13.90 31.23
N ILE A 229 16.46 -13.00 30.34
CA ILE A 229 17.10 -11.68 30.14
C ILE A 229 17.04 -10.84 31.42
N THR A 230 15.97 -10.97 32.21
CA THR A 230 15.78 -10.25 33.46
C THR A 230 16.29 -11.01 34.71
N ASN A 231 17.03 -12.10 34.53
CA ASN A 231 17.56 -12.94 35.62
C ASN A 231 16.47 -13.43 36.59
N GLY A 232 15.32 -13.82 36.04
CA GLY A 232 14.17 -14.33 36.78
C GLY A 232 13.34 -13.28 37.50
N LYS A 233 13.68 -11.98 37.38
CA LYS A 233 12.91 -10.90 38.03
C LYS A 233 11.61 -10.55 37.30
N GLY A 234 11.54 -10.80 35.99
CA GLY A 234 10.48 -10.30 35.12
C GLY A 234 10.67 -8.82 34.76
N VAL A 235 9.76 -8.31 33.93
CA VAL A 235 9.79 -6.92 33.45
C VAL A 235 8.87 -6.00 34.27
N ASP A 236 9.18 -4.71 34.33
CA ASP A 236 8.40 -3.74 35.10
C ASP A 236 7.16 -3.24 34.36
N HIS A 237 7.26 -3.06 33.04
CA HIS A 237 6.17 -2.62 32.16
C HIS A 237 6.07 -3.52 30.94
N ILE A 238 4.84 -3.88 30.54
CA ILE A 238 4.56 -4.54 29.27
C ILE A 238 3.63 -3.67 28.44
N ILE A 239 4.03 -3.34 27.22
CA ILE A 239 3.19 -2.75 26.19
C ILE A 239 2.49 -3.89 25.46
N GLU A 240 1.27 -4.21 25.91
CA GLU A 240 0.47 -5.36 25.45
C GLU A 240 -0.40 -4.97 24.25
N ILE A 241 -0.02 -5.50 23.07
CA ILE A 241 -0.61 -5.18 21.76
C ILE A 241 -1.43 -6.36 21.22
N GLY A 242 -1.01 -7.59 21.52
CA GLY A 242 -1.61 -8.79 20.94
C GLY A 242 -3.02 -9.04 21.47
N GLY A 243 -3.27 -8.78 22.75
CA GLY A 243 -4.58 -8.95 23.39
C GLY A 243 -4.77 -10.36 23.96
N THR A 244 -5.98 -10.91 23.84
CA THR A 244 -6.39 -12.16 24.51
C THR A 244 -5.42 -13.33 24.34
N LEU A 245 -4.83 -13.51 23.15
CA LEU A 245 -3.97 -14.65 22.85
C LEU A 245 -2.53 -14.51 23.37
N THR A 246 -2.08 -13.30 23.69
CA THR A 246 -0.72 -13.01 24.19
C THR A 246 -0.70 -12.70 25.68
N LEU A 247 -1.86 -12.42 26.27
CA LEU A 247 -1.96 -11.96 27.65
C LEU A 247 -1.41 -12.96 28.68
N GLN A 248 -1.55 -14.27 28.46
CA GLN A 248 -0.98 -15.28 29.36
C GLN A 248 0.56 -15.15 29.43
N ALA A 249 1.22 -15.10 28.27
CA ALA A 249 2.67 -14.93 28.20
C ALA A 249 3.13 -13.59 28.81
N SER A 250 2.30 -12.54 28.73
CA SER A 250 2.57 -11.29 29.45
C SER A 250 2.53 -11.44 30.96
N PHE A 251 1.60 -12.22 31.53
CA PHE A 251 1.64 -12.58 32.95
C PHE A 251 2.81 -13.48 33.33
N ASP A 252 3.30 -14.28 32.39
CA ASP A 252 4.46 -15.15 32.62
C ASP A 252 5.78 -14.36 32.57
N ALA A 253 5.82 -13.22 31.86
CA ALA A 253 6.97 -12.34 31.74
C ALA A 253 7.00 -11.18 32.75
N ILE A 254 5.85 -10.79 33.32
CA ILE A 254 5.76 -9.64 34.22
C ILE A 254 6.43 -9.92 35.56
N GLY A 255 7.21 -8.94 36.04
CA GLY A 255 7.78 -8.96 37.38
C GLY A 255 6.74 -8.66 38.45
N PHE A 256 7.10 -8.97 39.70
CA PHE A 256 6.24 -8.71 40.85
C PHE A 256 5.98 -7.20 41.00
N ASN A 257 4.72 -6.79 41.17
CA ASN A 257 4.27 -5.39 41.12
C ASN A 257 4.43 -4.66 39.76
N GLY A 258 4.65 -5.39 38.67
CA GLY A 258 4.74 -4.80 37.34
C GLY A 258 3.39 -4.29 36.80
N GLN A 259 3.43 -3.64 35.64
CA GLN A 259 2.24 -3.10 34.95
C GLN A 259 2.13 -3.66 33.53
N ILE A 260 0.99 -4.27 33.22
CA ILE A 260 0.60 -4.70 31.87
C ILE A 260 -0.37 -3.67 31.29
N HIS A 261 0.06 -2.97 30.24
CA HIS A 261 -0.69 -1.92 29.56
C HIS A 261 -1.39 -2.49 28.34
N CYS A 262 -2.67 -2.86 28.50
CA CYS A 262 -3.51 -3.41 27.44
C CYS A 262 -3.96 -2.30 26.48
N ILE A 263 -3.41 -2.30 25.27
CA ILE A 263 -3.63 -1.25 24.26
C ILE A 263 -4.43 -1.78 23.06
N GLY A 264 -4.04 -2.95 22.55
CA GLY A 264 -4.57 -3.51 21.31
C GLY A 264 -5.22 -4.89 21.47
N HIS A 265 -6.00 -5.27 20.46
CA HIS A 265 -6.56 -6.62 20.28
C HIS A 265 -6.18 -7.16 18.89
N ILE A 266 -4.91 -6.98 18.48
CA ILE A 266 -4.47 -7.31 17.10
C ILE A 266 -4.65 -8.79 16.76
N THR A 267 -4.58 -9.67 17.77
CA THR A 267 -4.80 -11.12 17.59
C THR A 267 -6.27 -11.54 17.68
N ASN A 268 -7.16 -10.61 18.06
CA ASN A 268 -8.60 -10.83 18.16
C ASN A 268 -9.42 -9.84 17.29
N PRO A 269 -9.26 -9.86 15.97
CA PRO A 269 -10.33 -9.54 15.06
C PRO A 269 -10.87 -10.87 14.52
N ASP A 270 -12.04 -11.25 14.99
CA ASP A 270 -12.99 -11.94 14.12
C ASP A 270 -13.86 -10.86 13.45
N PRO A 271 -13.40 -10.19 12.38
CA PRO A 271 -14.21 -9.20 11.69
C PRO A 271 -15.33 -9.85 10.85
N LEU A 272 -15.48 -11.19 10.91
CA LEU A 272 -16.40 -11.98 10.10
C LEU A 272 -17.37 -12.84 10.93
N GLY A 273 -17.39 -12.71 12.26
CA GLY A 273 -18.36 -13.37 13.13
C GLY A 273 -18.32 -14.90 13.11
N VAL A 274 -17.19 -15.53 12.75
CA VAL A 274 -16.99 -16.98 12.86
C VAL A 274 -16.50 -17.37 14.25
N GLY A 275 -17.31 -17.06 15.27
CA GLY A 275 -17.53 -17.82 16.51
C GLY A 275 -16.38 -18.63 17.10
N LYS A 276 -15.14 -18.12 17.16
CA LYS A 276 -14.12 -18.73 18.02
C LYS A 276 -14.35 -18.24 19.44
N ASP A 277 -14.70 -19.17 20.33
CA ASP A 277 -14.80 -18.96 21.78
C ASP A 277 -13.39 -18.66 22.33
N LEU A 278 -12.88 -17.46 22.06
CA LEU A 278 -11.56 -16.99 22.45
C LEU A 278 -11.59 -16.70 23.96
N ARG A 279 -11.25 -17.71 24.75
CA ARG A 279 -11.11 -17.58 26.20
C ARG A 279 -9.69 -17.11 26.53
N GLY A 280 -9.59 -15.95 27.16
CA GLY A 280 -8.35 -15.46 27.74
C GLY A 280 -7.99 -16.18 29.04
N PRO A 281 -6.81 -15.88 29.62
CA PRO A 281 -6.39 -16.44 30.89
C PRO A 281 -7.23 -15.90 32.06
N ASP A 282 -7.17 -16.57 33.22
CA ASP A 282 -7.75 -16.05 34.47
C ASP A 282 -6.93 -14.85 34.98
N ALA A 283 -7.21 -13.69 34.39
CA ALA A 283 -6.49 -12.46 34.67
C ALA A 283 -6.64 -12.00 36.13
N ALA A 284 -7.75 -12.37 36.80
CA ALA A 284 -7.97 -12.00 38.20
C ALA A 284 -7.01 -12.77 39.11
N PHE A 285 -6.90 -14.08 38.93
CA PHE A 285 -5.95 -14.90 39.66
C PHE A 285 -4.51 -14.52 39.33
N LEU A 286 -4.17 -14.36 38.06
CA LEU A 286 -2.79 -14.05 37.65
C LEU A 286 -2.33 -12.65 38.12
N ALA A 287 -3.23 -11.67 38.13
CA ALA A 287 -2.91 -10.35 38.70
C ALA A 287 -2.66 -10.43 40.21
N LEU A 288 -3.41 -11.27 40.93
CA LEU A 288 -3.19 -11.53 42.35
C LEU A 288 -1.87 -12.27 42.60
N ASP A 289 -1.53 -13.28 41.79
CA ASP A 289 -0.29 -14.05 41.93
C ASP A 289 0.95 -13.17 41.70
N ARG A 290 0.92 -12.29 40.69
CA ARG A 290 2.03 -11.39 40.36
C ARG A 290 2.02 -10.07 41.13
N LEU A 291 0.97 -9.79 41.91
CA LEU A 291 0.66 -8.46 42.46
C LEU A 291 0.73 -7.34 41.40
N CYS A 292 0.44 -7.65 40.13
CA CYS A 292 0.62 -6.72 39.02
C CYS A 292 -0.66 -5.93 38.72
N VAL A 293 -0.50 -4.78 38.06
CA VAL A 293 -1.63 -4.01 37.52
C VAL A 293 -1.86 -4.38 36.07
N VAL A 294 -3.08 -4.77 35.73
CA VAL A 294 -3.52 -4.89 34.33
C VAL A 294 -4.41 -3.69 34.02
N ARG A 295 -3.99 -2.84 33.08
CA ARG A 295 -4.63 -1.55 32.80
C ARG A 295 -4.96 -1.42 31.32
N GLY A 296 -6.21 -1.15 31.00
CA GLY A 296 -6.60 -0.67 29.67
C GLY A 296 -6.10 0.76 29.43
N VAL A 297 -5.49 1.00 28.27
CA VAL A 297 -4.97 2.32 27.88
C VAL A 297 -5.64 2.77 26.59
N VAL A 298 -6.17 3.99 26.59
CA VAL A 298 -6.68 4.67 25.39
C VAL A 298 -6.09 6.07 25.34
N VAL A 299 -5.21 6.31 24.37
CA VAL A 299 -4.53 7.59 24.09
C VAL A 299 -4.14 8.33 25.39
N GLY A 300 -4.08 9.65 25.45
CA GLY A 300 -3.70 10.41 26.64
C GLY A 300 -4.34 11.79 26.65
N SER A 301 -4.11 12.54 27.72
CA SER A 301 -4.63 13.91 27.86
C SER A 301 -3.80 14.93 27.06
N ARG A 302 -4.34 16.14 26.92
CA ARG A 302 -3.62 17.29 26.38
C ARG A 302 -2.34 17.58 27.17
N GLU A 303 -2.41 17.56 28.50
CA GLU A 303 -1.24 17.74 29.38
C GLU A 303 -0.16 16.70 29.09
N GLN A 304 -0.54 15.43 28.99
CA GLN A 304 0.38 14.36 28.61
C GLN A 304 0.98 14.54 27.21
N LEU A 305 0.21 15.09 26.27
CA LEU A 305 0.71 15.41 24.93
C LEU A 305 1.74 16.56 24.97
N GLN A 306 1.55 17.55 25.83
CA GLN A 306 2.52 18.62 26.05
C GLN A 306 3.81 18.08 26.68
N ASP A 307 3.69 17.31 27.77
CA ASP A 307 4.84 16.68 28.45
C ASP A 307 5.65 15.79 27.49
N MET A 308 4.94 15.02 26.65
CA MET A 308 5.56 14.17 25.63
C MET A 308 6.32 15.00 24.60
N LEU A 309 5.74 16.10 24.11
CA LEU A 309 6.40 16.96 23.12
C LEU A 309 7.63 17.67 23.70
N GLU A 310 7.57 18.11 24.97
CA GLU A 310 8.73 18.65 25.69
C GLU A 310 9.84 17.62 25.84
N CYS A 311 9.49 16.36 26.19
CA CYS A 311 10.43 15.26 26.23
C CYS A 311 11.06 14.98 24.86
N PHE A 312 10.25 14.98 23.80
CA PHE A 312 10.73 14.72 22.44
C PHE A 312 11.66 15.84 21.97
N GLU A 313 11.35 17.09 22.26
CA GLU A 313 12.22 18.23 21.96
C GLU A 313 13.54 18.15 22.73
N ALA A 314 13.51 17.81 24.01
CA ALA A 314 14.73 17.66 24.82
C ALA A 314 15.65 16.51 24.38
N ASN A 315 15.10 15.50 23.68
CA ASN A 315 15.83 14.32 23.22
C ASN A 315 15.93 14.20 21.69
N GLU A 316 15.49 15.23 20.95
CA GLU A 316 15.42 15.26 19.47
C GLU A 316 14.76 14.02 18.84
N ILE A 317 13.71 13.47 19.47
CA ILE A 317 13.03 12.26 19.01
C ILE A 317 12.19 12.57 17.75
N ARG A 318 12.53 11.96 16.60
CA ARG A 318 11.85 12.17 15.32
C ARG A 318 10.92 11.02 14.90
N PRO A 319 9.64 11.29 14.59
CA PRO A 319 8.71 10.34 13.96
C PRO A 319 9.09 10.04 12.51
N ARG A 320 9.46 8.80 12.18
CA ARG A 320 9.73 8.40 10.78
C ARG A 320 8.46 8.02 10.01
N ARG A 321 7.56 8.97 9.68
CA ARG A 321 6.37 8.68 8.84
C ARG A 321 5.91 9.87 8.01
N GLN A 322 6.50 10.08 6.83
CA GLN A 322 6.19 11.21 5.95
C GLN A 322 5.30 10.86 4.71
N ALA A 323 4.97 9.58 4.47
CA ALA A 323 4.52 9.12 3.14
C ALA A 323 3.04 8.68 2.97
N MET A 324 2.22 8.64 4.03
CA MET A 324 1.06 7.74 4.05
C MET A 324 -0.26 8.24 3.42
N ASN A 325 -0.46 9.55 3.20
CA ASN A 325 -1.81 10.07 2.89
C ASN A 325 -2.33 9.82 1.47
N TYR A 326 -1.53 10.06 0.45
CA TYR A 326 -1.94 9.80 -0.93
C TYR A 326 -1.95 8.28 -1.22
N TYR A 327 -0.96 7.58 -0.66
CA TYR A 327 -0.83 6.13 -0.76
C TYR A 327 -2.04 5.40 -0.18
N ILE A 328 -2.45 5.74 1.05
CA ILE A 328 -3.61 5.07 1.62
C ILE A 328 -4.87 5.47 0.86
N ARG A 329 -5.06 6.72 0.42
CA ARG A 329 -6.32 7.06 -0.26
C ARG A 329 -6.46 6.46 -1.66
N VAL A 330 -5.41 6.45 -2.48
CA VAL A 330 -5.48 5.97 -3.87
C VAL A 330 -5.13 4.49 -3.97
N LEU A 331 -4.22 3.99 -3.14
CA LEU A 331 -3.88 2.58 -3.15
C LEU A 331 -4.74 1.77 -2.19
N SER A 332 -5.24 2.24 -1.04
CA SER A 332 -6.18 1.41 -0.25
C SER A 332 -7.47 1.07 -1.01
N GLU A 333 -7.92 1.99 -1.87
CA GLU A 333 -8.91 1.68 -2.91
C GLU A 333 -8.35 0.54 -3.73
N LEU A 334 -7.22 0.70 -4.44
CA LEU A 334 -6.60 -0.34 -5.29
C LEU A 334 -6.20 -1.69 -4.64
N LEU A 335 -6.53 -1.92 -3.38
CA LEU A 335 -6.07 -3.03 -2.56
C LEU A 335 -7.20 -3.82 -1.87
N THR A 336 -8.48 -3.55 -2.16
CA THR A 336 -9.60 -4.26 -1.52
C THR A 336 -10.04 -5.49 -2.29
N ILE A 337 -9.46 -6.66 -1.98
CA ILE A 337 -10.13 -7.95 -2.26
C ILE A 337 -9.91 -8.90 -1.07
N SER A 338 -10.57 -8.53 0.04
CA SER A 338 -10.50 -9.13 1.38
C SER A 338 -9.17 -8.91 2.14
N LYS A 339 -9.30 -8.67 3.45
CA LYS A 339 -8.19 -8.41 4.41
C LYS A 339 -7.16 -9.55 4.47
N SER A 340 -7.51 -10.75 4.00
CA SER A 340 -6.65 -11.94 3.95
C SER A 340 -5.75 -12.04 2.72
N ASN A 341 -5.98 -11.24 1.67
CA ASN A 341 -5.26 -11.33 0.39
C ASN A 341 -4.62 -10.01 -0.05
N ASN A 342 -4.40 -9.07 0.88
CA ASN A 342 -3.87 -7.74 0.60
C ASN A 342 -2.44 -7.59 1.13
N SER A 343 -1.49 -8.16 0.38
CA SER A 343 -0.05 -8.15 0.68
C SER A 343 0.54 -6.74 0.78
N PHE A 344 -0.04 -5.76 0.09
CA PHE A 344 0.53 -4.41 0.05
C PHE A 344 0.21 -3.59 1.31
N LEU A 345 -1.02 -3.66 1.85
CA LEU A 345 -1.34 -3.02 3.13
C LEU A 345 -0.77 -3.79 4.33
N SER A 346 -0.71 -5.13 4.27
CA SER A 346 -0.12 -5.94 5.34
C SER A 346 1.40 -5.83 5.41
N ASP A 347 2.07 -5.68 4.26
CA ASP A 347 3.52 -5.83 4.19
C ASP A 347 4.24 -4.51 3.86
N PHE A 348 3.77 -3.74 2.86
CA PHE A 348 4.49 -2.54 2.40
C PHE A 348 4.28 -1.30 3.27
N LEU A 349 3.09 -1.09 3.84
CA LEU A 349 2.85 0.09 4.68
C LEU A 349 3.78 0.04 5.92
N PRO A 350 3.87 -1.07 6.69
CA PRO A 350 4.87 -1.23 7.74
C PRO A 350 6.32 -1.15 7.24
N LEU A 351 6.65 -1.76 6.09
CA LEU A 351 8.01 -1.68 5.52
C LEU A 351 8.40 -0.25 5.16
N ALA A 352 7.48 0.55 4.62
CA ALA A 352 7.71 1.94 4.26
C ALA A 352 7.94 2.80 5.49
N MET A 353 7.28 2.48 6.61
CA MET A 353 7.51 3.15 7.89
C MET A 353 8.92 2.84 8.46
N GLU A 354 9.57 1.80 7.95
CA GLU A 354 10.86 1.30 8.42
C GLU A 354 11.97 1.36 7.34
N SER A 355 11.67 1.91 6.16
CA SER A 355 12.59 2.01 5.02
C SER A 355 12.57 3.42 4.44
N PRO A 356 13.65 4.20 4.60
CA PRO A 356 13.80 5.50 3.95
C PRO A 356 13.61 5.43 2.43
N ALA A 357 14.21 4.43 1.77
CA ALA A 357 14.08 4.27 0.32
C ALA A 357 12.64 4.02 -0.12
N LEU A 358 11.89 3.19 0.62
CA LEU A 358 10.51 2.88 0.29
C LEU A 358 9.59 4.06 0.60
N ALA A 359 9.78 4.73 1.74
CA ALA A 359 9.05 5.95 2.08
C ALA A 359 9.29 7.06 1.06
N GLU A 360 10.54 7.35 0.70
CA GLU A 360 10.86 8.40 -0.27
C GLU A 360 10.37 8.03 -1.67
N ALA A 361 10.45 6.75 -2.09
CA ALA A 361 9.85 6.30 -3.35
C ALA A 361 8.34 6.53 -3.39
N LEU A 362 7.64 6.29 -2.28
CA LEU A 362 6.21 6.56 -2.15
C LEU A 362 5.88 8.05 -2.19
N ILE A 363 6.69 8.88 -1.54
CA ILE A 363 6.55 10.34 -1.60
C ILE A 363 6.79 10.82 -3.02
N ALA A 364 7.81 10.30 -3.71
CA ALA A 364 8.14 10.62 -5.10
C ALA A 364 7.00 10.26 -6.06
N TYR A 365 6.43 9.06 -5.92
CA TYR A 365 5.25 8.63 -6.66
C TYR A 365 4.04 9.56 -6.41
N SER A 366 3.70 9.79 -5.14
CA SER A 366 2.54 10.59 -4.73
C SER A 366 2.63 12.03 -5.21
N SER A 367 3.78 12.68 -4.97
CA SER A 367 4.04 14.05 -5.41
C SER A 367 4.12 14.17 -6.94
N GLY A 368 4.63 13.14 -7.63
CA GLY A 368 4.59 13.03 -9.08
C GLY A 368 3.17 13.07 -9.63
N HIS A 369 2.30 12.26 -9.05
CA HIS A 369 0.88 12.27 -9.41
C HIS A 369 0.21 13.62 -9.17
N MET A 370 0.43 14.20 -7.99
CA MET A 370 -0.12 15.51 -7.63
C MET A 370 0.34 16.61 -8.58
N SER A 371 1.61 16.60 -9.00
CA SER A 371 2.15 17.58 -9.95
C SER A 371 1.43 17.58 -11.30
N HIS A 372 0.78 16.46 -11.68
CA HIS A 372 -0.01 16.35 -12.90
C HIS A 372 -1.36 17.08 -12.80
N SER A 373 -1.93 17.14 -11.59
CA SER A 373 -3.21 17.81 -11.33
C SER A 373 -3.05 19.24 -10.83
N ASP A 374 -1.92 19.55 -10.18
CA ASP A 374 -1.60 20.85 -9.60
C ASP A 374 -0.11 21.18 -9.83
N PRO A 375 0.21 22.10 -10.76
CA PRO A 375 1.58 22.47 -11.08
C PRO A 375 2.39 23.02 -9.89
N SER A 376 1.76 23.48 -8.81
CA SER A 376 2.46 23.97 -7.61
C SER A 376 3.30 22.88 -6.92
N TYR A 377 2.99 21.61 -7.16
CA TYR A 377 3.74 20.46 -6.63
C TYR A 377 4.93 20.05 -7.49
N THR A 378 5.20 20.70 -8.62
CA THR A 378 6.30 20.33 -9.53
C THR A 378 7.66 20.29 -8.83
N THR A 379 8.02 21.36 -8.11
CA THR A 379 9.29 21.43 -7.37
C THR A 379 9.35 20.39 -6.25
N VAL A 380 8.23 20.16 -5.56
CA VAL A 380 8.12 19.15 -4.50
C VAL A 380 8.32 17.75 -5.08
N SER A 381 7.74 17.46 -6.25
CA SER A 381 7.90 16.19 -6.94
C SER A 381 9.34 15.93 -7.36
N LEU A 382 10.00 16.92 -7.94
CA LEU A 382 11.41 16.79 -8.34
C LEU A 382 12.31 16.56 -7.12
N ALA A 383 12.09 17.31 -6.04
CA ALA A 383 12.84 17.14 -4.79
C ALA A 383 12.61 15.75 -4.17
N ALA A 384 11.36 15.28 -4.13
CA ALA A 384 11.01 13.96 -3.63
C ALA A 384 11.65 12.84 -4.46
N ARG A 385 11.62 12.93 -5.79
CA ARG A 385 12.32 11.96 -6.65
C ARG A 385 13.82 11.95 -6.42
N SER A 386 14.43 13.13 -6.26
CA SER A 386 15.86 13.20 -5.96
C SER A 386 16.18 12.48 -4.65
N ARG A 387 15.40 12.70 -3.59
CA ARG A 387 15.59 11.99 -2.32
C ARG A 387 15.38 10.48 -2.46
N ALA A 388 14.32 10.07 -3.16
CA ALA A 388 14.03 8.66 -3.40
C ALA A 388 15.16 7.93 -4.14
N LEU A 389 15.75 8.56 -5.15
CA LEU A 389 16.89 8.01 -5.88
C LEU A 389 18.15 7.92 -5.00
N CYS A 390 18.41 8.95 -4.17
CA CYS A 390 19.53 8.93 -3.22
C CYS A 390 19.38 7.80 -2.17
N GLU A 391 18.19 7.64 -1.60
CA GLU A 391 17.91 6.59 -0.63
C GLU A 391 17.92 5.20 -1.25
N LEU A 392 17.38 5.05 -2.46
CA LEU A 392 17.47 3.80 -3.22
C LEU A 392 18.93 3.43 -3.48
N SER A 393 19.77 4.35 -3.95
CA SER A 393 21.20 4.13 -4.16
C SER A 393 21.91 3.65 -2.87
N THR A 394 21.58 4.29 -1.74
CA THR A 394 22.10 3.93 -0.42
C THR A 394 21.66 2.53 0.00
N THR A 395 20.40 2.18 -0.25
CA THR A 395 19.83 0.88 0.13
C THR A 395 20.33 -0.25 -0.76
N ILE A 396 20.55 -0.02 -2.06
CA ILE A 396 21.13 -1.02 -2.97
C ILE A 396 22.54 -1.44 -2.53
N SER A 397 23.29 -0.55 -1.88
CA SER A 397 24.62 -0.85 -1.33
C SER A 397 24.59 -1.81 -0.13
N ARG A 398 23.40 -2.18 0.37
CA ARG A 398 23.19 -3.03 1.54
C ARG A 398 22.57 -4.38 1.13
N PRO A 399 23.32 -5.50 1.22
CA PRO A 399 22.86 -6.82 0.74
C PRO A 399 21.59 -7.34 1.44
N ASP A 400 21.39 -6.98 2.71
CA ASP A 400 20.27 -7.38 3.56
C ASP A 400 18.93 -6.71 3.20
N GLN A 401 18.95 -5.66 2.38
CA GLN A 401 17.75 -4.86 2.09
C GLN A 401 17.22 -5.08 0.66
N THR A 402 17.51 -6.23 0.04
CA THR A 402 17.21 -6.46 -1.38
C THR A 402 15.71 -6.37 -1.70
N GLU A 403 14.83 -6.94 -0.88
CA GLU A 403 13.36 -6.82 -1.07
C GLU A 403 12.89 -5.38 -0.97
N THR A 404 13.45 -4.60 -0.04
CA THR A 404 13.12 -3.19 0.17
C THR A 404 13.63 -2.30 -0.97
N ALA A 405 14.85 -2.53 -1.43
CA ALA A 405 15.42 -1.84 -2.60
C ALA A 405 14.59 -2.14 -3.85
N LEU A 406 14.24 -3.40 -4.07
CA LEU A 406 13.44 -3.85 -5.20
C LEU A 406 12.03 -3.24 -5.17
N SER A 407 11.41 -3.22 -3.99
CA SER A 407 10.14 -2.56 -3.71
C SER A 407 10.17 -1.06 -4.06
N ALA A 408 11.16 -0.34 -3.57
CA ALA A 408 11.34 1.09 -3.88
C ALA A 408 11.59 1.31 -5.39
N CYS A 409 12.34 0.41 -6.02
CA CYS A 409 12.60 0.44 -7.46
C CYS A 409 11.30 0.28 -8.28
N LEU A 410 10.44 -0.67 -7.92
CA LEU A 410 9.15 -0.89 -8.58
C LEU A 410 8.19 0.29 -8.39
N ILE A 411 8.21 0.96 -7.24
CA ILE A 411 7.38 2.15 -7.01
C ILE A 411 7.85 3.33 -7.86
N LEU A 412 9.17 3.54 -7.95
CA LEU A 412 9.74 4.55 -8.84
C LEU A 412 9.43 4.21 -10.31
N LEU A 413 9.50 2.95 -10.69
CA LEU A 413 9.08 2.47 -12.00
C LEU A 413 7.63 2.86 -12.30
N THR A 414 6.68 2.58 -11.39
CA THR A 414 5.27 2.97 -11.56
C THR A 414 5.11 4.50 -11.60
N SER A 415 5.90 5.25 -10.82
CA SER A 415 5.92 6.71 -10.88
C SER A 415 6.25 7.19 -12.29
N GLU A 416 7.27 6.62 -12.93
CA GLU A 416 7.64 7.00 -14.30
C GLU A 416 6.55 6.67 -15.33
N VAL A 417 5.74 5.62 -15.10
CA VAL A 417 4.52 5.35 -15.90
C VAL A 417 3.52 6.50 -15.79
N CYS A 418 3.24 6.98 -14.56
CA CYS A 418 2.32 8.10 -14.35
C CYS A 418 2.75 9.34 -15.12
N LEU A 419 4.06 9.55 -15.20
CA LEU A 419 4.68 10.76 -15.75
C LEU A 419 5.01 10.65 -17.24
N GLY A 420 4.91 9.44 -17.81
CA GLY A 420 5.18 9.14 -19.21
C GLY A 420 6.67 9.15 -19.57
N SER A 421 7.58 8.82 -18.65
CA SER A 421 9.01 8.69 -18.95
C SER A 421 9.39 7.25 -19.25
N HIS A 422 9.40 6.88 -20.52
CA HIS A 422 9.71 5.51 -20.95
C HIS A 422 11.15 5.09 -20.63
N GLN A 423 12.12 5.98 -20.83
CA GLN A 423 13.52 5.66 -20.55
C GLN A 423 13.76 5.45 -19.06
N SER A 424 13.22 6.33 -18.21
CA SER A 424 13.34 6.19 -16.75
C SER A 424 12.63 4.93 -16.25
N TRP A 425 11.43 4.66 -16.76
CA TRP A 425 10.69 3.42 -16.48
C TRP A 425 11.54 2.18 -16.80
N TYR A 426 12.11 2.12 -18.01
CA TYR A 426 12.92 0.97 -18.43
C TYR A 426 14.21 0.84 -17.61
N ASN A 427 14.84 1.96 -17.23
CA ASN A 427 16.01 1.95 -16.36
C ASN A 427 15.67 1.35 -14.98
N HIS A 428 14.53 1.71 -14.40
CA HIS A 428 14.07 1.10 -13.15
C HIS A 428 13.71 -0.37 -13.32
N LEU A 429 13.12 -0.76 -14.45
CA LEU A 429 12.81 -2.17 -14.75
C LEU A 429 14.11 -3.01 -14.82
N VAL A 430 15.14 -2.52 -15.50
CA VAL A 430 16.46 -3.15 -15.55
C VAL A 430 17.12 -3.19 -14.16
N GLY A 431 17.01 -2.10 -13.38
CA GLY A 431 17.46 -2.09 -11.99
C GLY A 431 16.79 -3.17 -11.13
N ALA A 432 15.47 -3.32 -11.28
CA ALA A 432 14.70 -4.36 -10.61
C ALA A 432 15.14 -5.78 -11.03
N LYS A 433 15.40 -6.02 -12.33
CA LYS A 433 15.99 -7.29 -12.83
C LYS A 433 17.29 -7.62 -12.09
N HIS A 434 18.20 -6.65 -11.98
CA HIS A 434 19.49 -6.87 -11.32
C HIS A 434 19.33 -7.13 -9.81
N LEU A 435 18.42 -6.43 -9.14
CA LEU A 435 18.10 -6.68 -7.73
C LEU A 435 17.52 -8.07 -7.51
N ILE A 436 16.62 -8.53 -8.39
CA ILE A 436 16.11 -9.91 -8.37
C ILE A 436 17.27 -10.90 -8.50
N ALA A 437 18.20 -10.69 -9.43
CA ALA A 437 19.35 -11.57 -9.62
C ALA A 437 20.30 -11.60 -8.40
N CYS A 438 20.41 -10.47 -7.69
CA CYS A 438 21.23 -10.33 -6.49
C CYS A 438 20.56 -10.82 -5.20
N ALA A 439 19.25 -11.13 -5.22
CA ALA A 439 18.53 -11.57 -4.04
C ALA A 439 19.10 -12.88 -3.48
N GLN A 440 19.21 -12.94 -2.15
CA GLN A 440 19.76 -14.08 -1.42
C GLN A 440 18.93 -14.33 -0.17
N SER A 441 18.69 -15.60 0.16
CA SER A 441 18.02 -16.00 1.39
C SER A 441 18.52 -17.37 1.84
N GLN A 442 18.41 -17.65 3.13
CA GLN A 442 18.79 -18.93 3.73
C GLN A 442 17.55 -19.81 3.90
N ALA A 443 17.53 -20.99 3.31
CA ALA A 443 16.48 -21.99 3.48
C ALA A 443 17.10 -23.38 3.70
N ASP A 444 16.67 -24.06 4.77
CA ASP A 444 17.11 -25.42 5.13
C ASP A 444 18.64 -25.60 5.19
N GLY A 445 19.36 -24.58 5.66
CA GLY A 445 20.83 -24.57 5.74
C GLY A 445 21.55 -24.38 4.41
N SER A 446 20.83 -24.05 3.33
CA SER A 446 21.37 -23.76 2.00
C SER A 446 21.09 -22.33 1.57
N LEU A 447 22.03 -21.74 0.83
CA LEU A 447 21.90 -20.40 0.27
C LEU A 447 21.08 -20.48 -1.03
N VAL A 448 19.86 -19.95 -1.00
CA VAL A 448 19.00 -19.78 -2.18
C VAL A 448 19.23 -18.39 -2.76
N LYS A 449 19.27 -18.27 -4.10
CA LYS A 449 19.57 -17.02 -4.80
C LYS A 449 18.51 -16.68 -5.85
N GLY A 450 18.52 -15.43 -6.30
CA GLY A 450 17.69 -14.97 -7.40
C GLY A 450 16.22 -14.89 -7.01
N ALA A 451 15.33 -15.04 -8.00
CA ALA A 451 13.90 -15.11 -7.76
C ALA A 451 13.49 -16.23 -6.81
N GLN A 452 14.26 -17.34 -6.72
CA GLN A 452 13.95 -18.40 -5.76
C GLN A 452 14.04 -17.92 -4.31
N ALA A 453 14.99 -17.02 -4.00
CA ALA A 453 15.13 -16.44 -2.68
C ALA A 453 13.90 -15.60 -2.31
N LEU A 454 13.42 -14.79 -3.27
CA LEU A 454 12.23 -13.94 -3.10
C LEU A 454 10.94 -14.77 -2.96
N ARG A 455 10.85 -15.96 -3.55
CA ARG A 455 9.65 -16.81 -3.42
C ARG A 455 9.40 -17.33 -2.00
N LEU A 456 10.42 -17.31 -1.14
CA LEU A 456 10.32 -17.82 0.22
C LEU A 456 9.44 -16.94 1.12
N THR A 457 9.35 -15.64 0.84
CA THR A 457 8.57 -14.66 1.60
C THR A 457 7.27 -14.31 0.86
N SER A 458 6.22 -13.94 1.58
CA SER A 458 4.97 -13.41 1.00
C SER A 458 5.24 -12.17 0.14
N GLU A 459 6.11 -11.31 0.65
CA GLU A 459 6.51 -10.04 0.09
C GLU A 459 7.26 -10.23 -1.22
N GLY A 460 8.27 -11.10 -1.22
CA GLY A 460 9.04 -11.41 -2.42
C GLY A 460 8.20 -12.07 -3.50
N ARG A 461 7.20 -12.91 -3.17
CA ARG A 461 6.25 -13.45 -4.15
C ARG A 461 5.41 -12.37 -4.81
N TRP A 462 4.89 -11.42 -4.02
CA TRP A 462 4.16 -10.28 -4.57
C TRP A 462 5.04 -9.40 -5.45
N ILE A 463 6.25 -9.08 -5.00
CA ILE A 463 7.24 -8.28 -5.73
C ILE A 463 7.55 -8.90 -7.09
N LEU A 464 7.73 -10.22 -7.16
CA LEU A 464 7.97 -10.93 -8.43
C LEU A 464 6.78 -10.83 -9.38
N ARG A 465 5.55 -10.93 -8.88
CA ARG A 465 4.34 -10.75 -9.71
C ARG A 465 4.21 -9.31 -10.22
N ASN A 466 4.48 -8.31 -9.38
CA ASN A 466 4.46 -6.91 -9.79
C ASN A 466 5.57 -6.59 -10.81
N PHE A 467 6.78 -7.11 -10.61
CA PHE A 467 7.84 -7.03 -11.62
C PHE A 467 7.39 -7.67 -12.94
N ALA A 468 6.76 -8.85 -12.89
CA ALA A 468 6.27 -9.54 -14.08
C ALA A 468 5.24 -8.76 -14.87
N TYR A 469 4.37 -8.04 -14.18
CA TYR A 469 3.43 -7.14 -14.84
C TYR A 469 4.16 -6.16 -15.75
N HIS A 470 5.16 -5.45 -15.22
CA HIS A 470 5.91 -4.47 -15.97
C HIS A 470 6.83 -5.09 -17.02
N ASP A 471 7.52 -6.18 -16.69
CA ASP A 471 8.44 -6.85 -17.60
C ASP A 471 7.71 -7.49 -18.78
N ILE A 472 6.68 -8.29 -18.51
CA ILE A 472 5.98 -9.06 -19.53
C ILE A 472 5.06 -8.17 -20.35
N ILE A 473 4.23 -7.33 -19.74
CA ILE A 473 3.33 -6.46 -20.51
C ILE A 473 4.14 -5.38 -21.24
N GLY A 474 5.22 -4.88 -20.62
CA GLY A 474 6.16 -3.96 -21.26
C GLY A 474 6.81 -4.59 -22.50
N SER A 475 7.17 -5.87 -22.45
CA SER A 475 7.71 -6.60 -23.61
C SER A 475 6.76 -6.61 -24.81
N VAL A 476 5.44 -6.70 -24.56
CA VAL A 476 4.42 -6.63 -25.63
C VAL A 476 4.43 -5.26 -26.29
N THR A 477 4.52 -4.19 -25.49
CA THR A 477 4.51 -2.83 -26.04
C THR A 477 5.81 -2.45 -26.73
N LEU A 478 6.94 -2.96 -26.24
CA LEU A 478 8.26 -2.73 -26.85
C LEU A 478 8.54 -3.63 -28.05
N GLY A 479 7.76 -4.70 -28.26
CA GLY A 479 8.04 -5.71 -29.27
C GLY A 479 9.35 -6.48 -29.02
N THR A 480 9.79 -6.60 -27.76
CA THR A 480 11.04 -7.25 -27.36
C THR A 480 10.77 -8.45 -26.44
N LYS A 481 11.80 -9.25 -26.09
CA LYS A 481 11.64 -10.31 -25.08
C LYS A 481 11.53 -9.70 -23.68
N PRO A 482 10.80 -10.32 -22.74
CA PRO A 482 10.90 -9.98 -21.32
C PRO A 482 12.36 -10.08 -20.85
N LEU A 483 12.75 -9.23 -19.89
CA LEU A 483 14.09 -9.19 -19.31
C LEU A 483 14.45 -10.48 -18.56
N LEU A 484 13.46 -11.16 -17.98
CA LEU A 484 13.61 -12.45 -17.33
C LEU A 484 12.69 -13.51 -17.95
N CYS A 485 13.16 -14.75 -18.01
CA CYS A 485 12.30 -15.88 -18.39
C CYS A 485 11.13 -15.99 -17.39
N PRO A 486 9.85 -15.95 -17.83
CA PRO A 486 8.70 -15.92 -16.92
C PRO A 486 8.57 -17.10 -15.93
N ASP A 487 9.39 -18.14 -16.08
CA ASP A 487 9.44 -19.30 -15.18
C ASP A 487 9.78 -18.92 -13.72
N TYR A 488 10.26 -17.70 -13.42
CA TYR A 488 10.40 -17.21 -12.05
C TYR A 488 9.08 -17.06 -11.29
N LEU A 489 7.94 -17.02 -12.00
CA LEU A 489 6.60 -17.04 -11.39
C LEU A 489 6.12 -18.45 -11.02
N ARG A 490 6.89 -19.51 -11.31
CA ARG A 490 6.49 -20.88 -10.99
C ARG A 490 6.13 -21.01 -9.51
N ASP A 491 5.06 -21.77 -9.24
CA ASP A 491 4.52 -22.07 -7.92
C ASP A 491 3.83 -20.89 -7.21
N ILE A 492 3.85 -19.69 -7.81
CA ILE A 492 3.28 -18.46 -7.21
C ILE A 492 2.23 -17.81 -8.11
N THR A 493 1.74 -18.55 -9.10
CA THR A 493 0.82 -18.07 -10.15
C THR A 493 -0.66 -18.11 -9.77
N TYR A 494 -1.01 -18.80 -8.69
CA TYR A 494 -2.39 -18.91 -8.18
C TYR A 494 -2.62 -18.10 -6.91
N GLU A 495 -1.66 -17.27 -6.52
CA GLU A 495 -1.85 -16.33 -5.41
C GLU A 495 -2.74 -15.18 -5.86
N PHE A 496 -3.69 -14.80 -5.00
CA PHE A 496 -4.50 -13.61 -5.19
C PHE A 496 -3.62 -12.37 -5.04
N ASP A 497 -3.73 -11.45 -5.98
CA ASP A 497 -3.19 -10.10 -5.84
C ASP A 497 -4.23 -9.05 -6.28
N THR A 498 -4.09 -7.84 -5.76
CA THR A 498 -5.06 -6.76 -5.91
C THR A 498 -4.96 -6.03 -7.26
N TYR A 499 -3.94 -6.34 -8.05
CA TYR A 499 -3.63 -5.71 -9.31
C TYR A 499 -3.87 -6.67 -10.50
N LEU A 500 -3.31 -7.88 -10.51
CA LEU A 500 -3.53 -8.87 -11.57
C LEU A 500 -4.51 -9.98 -11.18
N GLY A 501 -5.06 -9.96 -9.97
CA GLY A 501 -5.99 -10.97 -9.50
C GLY A 501 -5.33 -12.33 -9.41
N VAL A 502 -5.72 -13.21 -10.33
CA VAL A 502 -5.19 -14.57 -10.50
C VAL A 502 -4.59 -14.79 -11.90
N ALA A 503 -4.35 -13.71 -12.64
CA ALA A 503 -3.90 -13.76 -14.03
C ALA A 503 -2.38 -14.00 -14.18
N SER A 504 -1.64 -14.24 -13.10
CA SER A 504 -0.19 -14.43 -13.15
C SER A 504 0.23 -15.59 -14.07
N GLN A 505 -0.53 -16.68 -14.13
CA GLN A 505 -0.28 -17.76 -15.10
C GLN A 505 -0.53 -17.32 -16.56
N ILE A 506 -1.50 -16.43 -16.78
CA ILE A 506 -1.77 -15.85 -18.10
C ILE A 506 -0.61 -14.94 -18.52
N LEU A 507 -0.03 -14.17 -17.61
CA LEU A 507 1.19 -13.39 -17.90
C LEU A 507 2.34 -14.28 -18.39
N VAL A 508 2.58 -15.42 -17.76
CA VAL A 508 3.58 -16.39 -18.23
C VAL A 508 3.33 -16.76 -19.70
N SER A 509 2.07 -16.95 -20.08
CA SER A 509 1.67 -17.30 -21.46
C SER A 509 1.83 -16.12 -22.43
N ILE A 510 1.54 -14.89 -21.98
CA ILE A 510 1.81 -13.66 -22.74
C ILE A 510 3.32 -13.53 -23.00
N GLY A 511 4.16 -13.65 -21.97
CA GLY A 511 5.62 -13.55 -22.12
C GLY A 511 6.18 -14.63 -23.06
N ARG A 512 5.66 -15.86 -22.98
CA ARG A 512 5.99 -16.92 -23.95
C ARG A 512 5.61 -16.54 -25.38
N THR A 513 4.42 -15.97 -25.58
CA THR A 513 3.95 -15.48 -26.88
C THR A 513 4.88 -14.41 -27.44
N THR A 514 5.31 -13.45 -26.62
CA THR A 514 6.24 -12.40 -27.05
C THR A 514 7.56 -12.97 -27.54
N CYS A 515 8.05 -14.04 -26.94
CA CYS A 515 9.28 -14.71 -27.36
C CYS A 515 9.16 -15.50 -28.68
N LEU A 516 7.95 -15.86 -29.14
CA LEU A 516 7.77 -16.59 -30.40
C LEU A 516 8.26 -15.72 -31.58
N ASN A 517 9.09 -16.31 -32.46
CA ASN A 517 9.74 -15.71 -33.63
C ASN A 517 10.85 -14.67 -33.38
N LEU A 518 11.28 -14.46 -32.13
CA LEU A 518 12.49 -13.68 -31.83
C LEU A 518 13.67 -14.67 -31.76
N GLY A 519 14.53 -14.70 -32.79
CA GLY A 519 15.58 -15.72 -33.00
C GLY A 519 16.39 -16.15 -31.74
N THR A 520 16.91 -17.38 -31.78
CA THR A 520 17.58 -18.11 -30.68
C THR A 520 19.00 -17.61 -30.33
N ALA A 521 19.27 -16.30 -30.41
CA ALA A 521 20.62 -15.77 -30.18
C ALA A 521 20.98 -15.50 -28.70
N ASP A 522 20.01 -15.52 -27.77
CA ASP A 522 20.28 -15.24 -26.35
C ASP A 522 20.36 -16.53 -25.52
N ALA A 523 21.56 -16.86 -25.05
CA ALA A 523 21.82 -18.01 -24.17
C ALA A 523 21.19 -17.88 -22.77
N GLU A 524 20.69 -16.70 -22.38
CA GLU A 524 20.10 -16.45 -21.04
C GLU A 524 18.62 -16.81 -20.93
N ILE A 525 17.88 -16.88 -22.04
CA ILE A 525 16.44 -17.21 -22.05
C ILE A 525 16.28 -18.56 -22.75
N ASP A 526 16.47 -19.64 -21.98
CA ASP A 526 16.36 -21.02 -22.49
C ASP A 526 14.89 -21.36 -22.76
N ILE A 527 14.45 -21.13 -24.01
CA ILE A 527 13.09 -21.47 -24.45
C ILE A 527 13.12 -22.94 -24.89
N HIS A 528 12.53 -23.81 -24.07
CA HIS A 528 12.43 -25.24 -24.37
C HIS A 528 11.81 -25.48 -25.77
N PRO A 529 12.42 -26.32 -26.64
CA PRO A 529 12.04 -26.49 -28.05
C PRO A 529 10.65 -27.11 -28.30
N SER A 530 9.93 -27.51 -27.25
CA SER A 530 8.54 -27.98 -27.31
C SER A 530 7.48 -26.86 -27.35
N ARG A 531 7.90 -25.58 -27.25
CA ARG A 531 7.00 -24.42 -27.08
C ARG A 531 6.72 -23.72 -28.41
N ASN A 532 5.71 -24.18 -29.14
CA ASN A 532 5.19 -23.56 -30.37
C ASN A 532 3.87 -22.80 -30.11
N TYR A 533 3.36 -22.08 -31.11
CA TYR A 533 2.08 -21.34 -31.03
C TYR A 533 0.92 -22.18 -30.48
N LEU A 534 0.80 -23.44 -30.93
CA LEU A 534 -0.28 -24.33 -30.52
C LEU A 534 -0.18 -24.74 -29.05
N SER A 535 1.04 -24.91 -28.50
CA SER A 535 1.22 -25.21 -27.09
C SER A 535 0.81 -24.04 -26.19
N VAL A 536 1.18 -22.80 -26.56
CA VAL A 536 0.78 -21.61 -25.81
C VAL A 536 -0.72 -21.37 -25.92
N GLN A 537 -1.31 -21.62 -27.09
CA GLN A 537 -2.76 -21.59 -27.26
C GLN A 537 -3.44 -22.58 -26.31
N HIS A 538 -2.96 -23.83 -26.27
CA HIS A 538 -3.51 -24.87 -25.40
C HIS A 538 -3.43 -24.48 -23.92
N ASP A 539 -2.31 -23.90 -23.48
CA ASP A 539 -2.14 -23.42 -22.11
C ASP A 539 -3.17 -22.33 -21.76
N ILE A 540 -3.39 -21.35 -22.65
CA ILE A 540 -4.34 -20.25 -22.43
C ILE A 540 -5.79 -20.76 -22.50
N GLU A 541 -6.13 -21.61 -23.49
CA GLU A 541 -7.48 -22.12 -23.69
C GLU A 541 -7.94 -23.03 -22.53
N ASN A 542 -7.04 -23.85 -21.97
CA ASN A 542 -7.37 -24.74 -20.85
C ASN A 542 -7.16 -24.13 -19.47
N TRP A 543 -6.60 -22.92 -19.37
CA TRP A 543 -6.51 -22.24 -18.09
C TRP A 543 -7.90 -21.96 -17.53
N MET A 544 -8.07 -22.31 -16.25
CA MET A 544 -9.27 -22.02 -15.48
C MET A 544 -8.92 -21.19 -14.26
N CYS A 545 -9.81 -20.25 -13.95
CA CYS A 545 -9.73 -19.45 -12.74
C CYS A 545 -9.84 -20.36 -11.50
N PRO A 546 -8.96 -20.20 -10.48
CA PRO A 546 -8.99 -21.02 -9.27
C PRO A 546 -10.34 -21.01 -8.55
N ALA A 547 -10.69 -22.15 -7.94
CA ALA A 547 -11.89 -22.25 -7.12
C ALA A 547 -11.83 -21.28 -5.93
N GLY A 548 -12.94 -20.60 -5.64
CA GLY A 548 -13.02 -19.61 -4.55
C GLY A 548 -12.52 -18.21 -4.93
N THR A 549 -12.12 -17.97 -6.20
CA THR A 549 -11.79 -16.61 -6.67
C THR A 549 -13.04 -15.71 -6.65
N PRO A 550 -12.97 -14.50 -6.06
CA PRO A 550 -14.07 -13.53 -6.09
C PRO A 550 -14.53 -13.20 -7.52
N PRO A 551 -15.83 -13.01 -7.77
CA PRO A 551 -16.37 -12.82 -9.12
C PRO A 551 -15.71 -11.68 -9.92
N ILE A 552 -15.41 -10.55 -9.26
CA ILE A 552 -14.79 -9.38 -9.92
C ILE A 552 -13.35 -9.72 -10.37
N LEU A 553 -12.59 -10.42 -9.54
CA LEU A 553 -11.24 -10.89 -9.92
C LEU A 553 -11.26 -11.94 -11.00
N GLN A 554 -12.26 -12.81 -10.97
CA GLN A 554 -12.47 -13.80 -12.01
C GLN A 554 -12.73 -13.11 -13.36
N ALA A 555 -13.58 -12.08 -13.38
CA ALA A 555 -13.85 -11.28 -14.57
C ALA A 555 -12.57 -10.59 -15.11
N ALA A 556 -11.78 -9.94 -14.23
CA ALA A 556 -10.51 -9.35 -14.61
C ALA A 556 -9.53 -10.40 -15.19
N ALA A 557 -9.40 -11.57 -14.56
CA ALA A 557 -8.52 -12.62 -15.04
C ALA A 557 -8.95 -13.21 -16.39
N TYR A 558 -10.25 -13.35 -16.63
CA TYR A 558 -10.77 -13.77 -17.94
C TYR A 558 -10.58 -12.69 -19.02
N ALA A 559 -10.65 -11.40 -18.66
CA ALA A 559 -10.28 -10.33 -19.58
C ALA A 559 -8.80 -10.45 -20.01
N TYR A 560 -7.90 -10.73 -19.07
CA TYR A 560 -6.48 -11.02 -19.39
C TYR A 560 -6.30 -12.25 -20.26
N ARG A 561 -7.05 -13.34 -20.00
CA ARG A 561 -7.02 -14.56 -20.84
C ARG A 561 -7.43 -14.25 -22.27
N GLY A 562 -8.52 -13.52 -22.47
CA GLY A 562 -8.99 -13.14 -23.79
C GLY A 562 -7.99 -12.23 -24.52
N ALA A 563 -7.41 -11.24 -23.82
CA ALA A 563 -6.34 -10.40 -24.37
C ALA A 563 -5.09 -11.21 -24.75
N ALA A 564 -4.70 -12.22 -23.97
CA ALA A 564 -3.59 -13.11 -24.29
C ALA A 564 -3.86 -13.93 -25.57
N LEU A 565 -5.09 -14.44 -25.75
CA LEU A 565 -5.50 -15.11 -26.99
C LEU A 565 -5.44 -14.17 -28.19
N ILE A 566 -5.96 -12.94 -28.07
CA ILE A 566 -5.88 -11.94 -29.14
C ILE A 566 -4.42 -11.66 -29.49
N HIS A 567 -3.55 -11.42 -28.51
CA HIS A 567 -2.12 -11.18 -28.73
C HIS A 567 -1.44 -12.35 -29.48
N LEU A 568 -1.71 -13.60 -29.06
CA LEU A 568 -1.22 -14.81 -29.71
C LEU A 568 -1.68 -14.93 -31.16
N TYR A 569 -2.99 -14.83 -31.40
CA TYR A 569 -3.56 -14.99 -32.73
C TYR A 569 -3.13 -13.87 -33.68
N ARG A 570 -2.92 -12.66 -33.18
CA ARG A 570 -2.36 -11.56 -33.97
C ARG A 570 -0.92 -11.82 -34.42
N LYS A 571 -0.08 -12.39 -33.54
CA LYS A 571 1.27 -12.82 -33.94
C LYS A 571 1.22 -13.92 -35.00
N MET A 572 0.33 -14.90 -34.85
CA MET A 572 0.13 -15.96 -35.86
C MET A 572 -0.34 -15.38 -37.21
N ARG A 573 -1.28 -14.43 -37.16
CA ARG A 573 -1.82 -13.73 -38.33
C ARG A 573 -0.71 -13.03 -39.11
N ARG A 574 0.11 -12.20 -38.44
CA ARG A 574 1.21 -11.49 -39.09
C ARG A 574 2.26 -12.43 -39.69
N GLN A 575 2.55 -13.55 -39.04
CA GLN A 575 3.50 -14.52 -39.57
C GLN A 575 2.97 -15.17 -40.86
N LEU A 576 1.68 -15.48 -40.92
CA LEU A 576 1.03 -15.99 -42.13
C LEU A 576 0.98 -14.94 -43.26
N GLU A 577 0.77 -13.66 -42.93
CA GLU A 577 0.76 -12.56 -43.89
C GLU A 577 2.16 -12.31 -44.48
N ALA A 578 3.22 -12.49 -43.67
CA ALA A 578 4.60 -12.26 -44.08
C ALA A 578 5.23 -13.39 -44.93
N ASP A 579 4.78 -14.65 -44.75
CA ASP A 579 5.30 -15.79 -45.50
C ASP A 579 4.18 -16.80 -45.84
N THR A 580 3.74 -16.76 -47.10
CA THR A 580 2.68 -17.64 -47.63
C THR A 580 3.09 -19.12 -47.72
N ASN A 581 4.38 -19.46 -47.60
CA ASN A 581 4.85 -20.85 -47.56
C ASN A 581 4.87 -21.45 -46.14
N VAL A 582 4.47 -20.67 -45.11
CA VAL A 582 4.52 -21.08 -43.69
C VAL A 582 3.14 -21.58 -43.21
N SER A 583 2.41 -22.28 -44.09
CA SER A 583 1.16 -23.00 -43.73
C SER A 583 1.37 -24.14 -42.72
N LEU A 584 2.62 -24.50 -42.39
CA LEU A 584 2.96 -25.67 -41.56
C LEU A 584 3.22 -25.36 -40.08
N THR A 585 3.46 -24.11 -39.66
CA THR A 585 3.84 -23.79 -38.26
C THR A 585 2.69 -23.33 -37.38
N CYS A 586 1.67 -22.68 -37.93
CA CYS A 586 0.51 -22.16 -37.19
C CYS A 586 -0.70 -23.10 -37.20
N GLY A 587 -0.77 -24.03 -38.16
CA GLY A 587 -1.84 -25.03 -38.26
C GLY A 587 -3.25 -24.47 -38.52
N MET A 588 -3.40 -23.18 -38.88
CA MET A 588 -4.69 -22.51 -39.05
C MET A 588 -4.71 -21.57 -40.26
N SER A 589 -5.89 -21.41 -40.88
CA SER A 589 -6.09 -20.43 -41.97
C SER A 589 -6.27 -19.01 -41.43
N LEU A 590 -6.02 -18.00 -42.28
CA LEU A 590 -6.25 -16.58 -41.94
C LEU A 590 -7.70 -16.32 -41.51
N ASN A 591 -8.67 -16.93 -42.20
CA ASN A 591 -10.10 -16.83 -41.84
C ASN A 591 -10.39 -17.44 -40.47
N THR A 592 -9.77 -18.58 -40.14
CA THR A 592 -9.92 -19.23 -38.84
C THR A 592 -9.33 -18.36 -37.72
N LEU A 593 -8.17 -17.75 -37.94
CA LEU A 593 -7.55 -16.84 -36.97
C LEU A 593 -8.39 -15.59 -36.74
N ASN A 594 -8.90 -14.96 -37.81
CA ASN A 594 -9.78 -13.80 -37.69
C ASN A 594 -11.06 -14.13 -36.92
N ALA A 595 -11.69 -15.28 -37.19
CA ALA A 595 -12.85 -15.73 -36.43
C ALA A 595 -12.52 -15.97 -34.93
N LYS A 596 -11.35 -16.55 -34.63
CA LYS A 596 -10.87 -16.75 -33.26
C LYS A 596 -10.56 -15.42 -32.54
N ILE A 597 -10.00 -14.44 -33.24
CA ILE A 597 -9.76 -13.09 -32.71
C ILE A 597 -11.10 -12.43 -32.36
N GLN A 598 -12.07 -12.43 -33.27
CA GLN A 598 -13.37 -11.81 -33.01
C GLN A 598 -14.11 -12.49 -31.85
N LYS A 599 -14.05 -13.83 -31.76
CA LYS A 599 -14.57 -14.54 -30.59
C LYS A 599 -13.90 -14.11 -29.29
N ALA A 600 -12.56 -13.99 -29.28
CA ALA A 600 -11.82 -13.54 -28.10
C ALA A 600 -12.10 -12.07 -27.76
N VAL A 601 -12.38 -11.21 -28.74
CA VAL A 601 -12.85 -9.82 -28.55
C VAL A 601 -14.17 -9.81 -27.79
N GLU A 602 -15.17 -10.57 -28.22
CA GLU A 602 -16.46 -10.67 -27.55
C GLU A 602 -16.31 -11.15 -26.09
N GLU A 603 -15.62 -12.27 -25.87
CA GLU A 603 -15.40 -12.83 -24.53
C GLU A 603 -14.65 -11.86 -23.60
N THR A 604 -13.69 -11.09 -24.15
CA THR A 604 -12.94 -10.11 -23.36
C THR A 604 -13.81 -8.91 -22.99
N LEU A 605 -14.61 -8.38 -23.92
CA LEU A 605 -15.53 -7.27 -23.64
C LEU A 605 -16.59 -7.66 -22.61
N ASP A 606 -17.13 -8.88 -22.69
CA ASP A 606 -18.07 -9.42 -21.71
C ASP A 606 -17.45 -9.51 -20.31
N SER A 607 -16.19 -9.98 -20.23
CA SER A 607 -15.44 -10.07 -18.98
C SER A 607 -15.14 -8.68 -18.40
N VAL A 608 -14.71 -7.74 -19.24
CA VAL A 608 -14.49 -6.33 -18.85
C VAL A 608 -15.80 -5.71 -18.36
N GLY A 609 -16.92 -5.98 -19.02
CA GLY A 609 -18.25 -5.49 -18.64
C GLY A 609 -18.72 -5.94 -17.25
N GLN A 610 -18.20 -7.07 -16.75
CA GLN A 610 -18.48 -7.57 -15.40
C GLN A 610 -17.63 -6.93 -14.30
N VAL A 611 -16.55 -6.21 -14.66
CA VAL A 611 -15.77 -5.43 -13.71
C VAL A 611 -16.43 -4.07 -13.54
N PRO A 612 -16.92 -3.71 -12.32
CA PRO A 612 -17.57 -2.41 -12.11
C PRO A 612 -16.59 -1.25 -12.33
N GLU A 613 -17.06 -0.18 -12.98
CA GLU A 613 -16.23 1.01 -13.23
C GLU A 613 -15.70 1.66 -11.95
N SER A 614 -16.44 1.54 -10.84
CA SER A 614 -16.04 2.02 -9.51
C SER A 614 -14.99 1.14 -8.85
N ASP A 615 -14.88 -0.13 -9.26
CA ASP A 615 -13.99 -1.10 -8.66
C ASP A 615 -12.52 -0.81 -9.00
N VAL A 616 -11.70 -1.38 -8.15
CA VAL A 616 -10.26 -1.33 -8.13
C VAL A 616 -9.65 -2.07 -9.30
N SER A 617 -10.19 -3.23 -9.61
CA SER A 617 -9.68 -4.15 -10.61
C SER A 617 -9.70 -3.51 -12.00
N GLU A 618 -10.55 -2.48 -12.20
CA GLU A 618 -10.56 -1.59 -13.37
C GLU A 618 -9.16 -1.08 -13.73
N SER A 619 -8.35 -0.82 -12.72
CA SER A 619 -6.97 -0.35 -12.82
C SER A 619 -6.06 -1.15 -13.72
N SER A 620 -6.29 -2.46 -13.75
CA SER A 620 -5.48 -3.44 -14.43
C SER A 620 -5.91 -3.65 -15.88
N LEU A 621 -7.03 -3.06 -16.29
CA LEU A 621 -7.66 -3.37 -17.57
C LEU A 621 -7.07 -2.59 -18.75
N LEU A 622 -6.03 -1.76 -18.55
CA LEU A 622 -5.40 -1.02 -19.64
C LEU A 622 -4.92 -1.95 -20.75
N PHE A 623 -4.18 -3.01 -20.42
CA PHE A 623 -3.71 -3.99 -21.39
C PHE A 623 -4.87 -4.72 -22.10
N PRO A 624 -5.83 -5.36 -21.40
CA PRO A 624 -6.98 -5.97 -22.06
C PRO A 624 -7.80 -5.03 -22.95
N LEU A 625 -8.10 -3.83 -22.47
CA LEU A 625 -8.87 -2.81 -23.21
C LEU A 625 -8.13 -2.37 -24.47
N PHE A 626 -6.82 -2.15 -24.39
CA PHE A 626 -6.03 -1.75 -25.55
C PHE A 626 -5.93 -2.86 -26.59
N ILE A 627 -5.62 -4.09 -26.16
CA ILE A 627 -5.47 -5.24 -27.06
C ILE A 627 -6.77 -5.53 -27.80
N VAL A 628 -7.92 -5.49 -27.10
CA VAL A 628 -9.24 -5.60 -27.71
C VAL A 628 -9.55 -4.41 -28.60
N GLY A 629 -9.29 -3.19 -28.13
CA GLY A 629 -9.51 -1.96 -28.90
C GLY A 629 -8.79 -1.98 -30.24
N GLY A 630 -7.63 -2.64 -30.31
CA GLY A 630 -6.89 -2.86 -31.55
C GLY A 630 -7.56 -3.80 -32.56
N GLU A 631 -8.61 -4.54 -32.18
CA GLU A 631 -9.30 -5.54 -33.03
C GLU A 631 -10.82 -5.37 -33.12
N VAL A 632 -11.43 -4.45 -32.34
CA VAL A 632 -12.86 -4.14 -32.48
C VAL A 632 -13.18 -3.56 -33.87
N GLU A 633 -14.33 -3.98 -34.41
CA GLU A 633 -14.82 -3.56 -35.73
C GLU A 633 -16.11 -2.75 -35.63
N ARG A 634 -16.92 -3.01 -34.60
CA ARG A 634 -18.22 -2.37 -34.45
C ARG A 634 -18.11 -1.06 -33.66
N THR A 635 -18.86 -0.06 -34.09
CA THR A 635 -18.87 1.28 -33.47
C THR A 635 -19.30 1.26 -32.00
N ASP A 636 -20.20 0.35 -31.61
CA ASP A 636 -20.64 0.21 -30.22
C ASP A 636 -19.55 -0.36 -29.31
N GLN A 637 -18.76 -1.32 -29.81
CA GLN A 637 -17.60 -1.86 -29.11
C GLN A 637 -16.49 -0.81 -28.97
N MET A 638 -16.23 -0.03 -30.01
CA MET A 638 -15.29 1.12 -29.95
C MET A 638 -15.74 2.14 -28.88
N ALA A 639 -17.04 2.46 -28.85
CA ALA A 639 -17.60 3.37 -27.84
C ALA A 639 -17.45 2.82 -26.42
N PHE A 640 -17.63 1.51 -26.23
CA PHE A 640 -17.42 0.85 -24.94
C PHE A 640 -15.96 0.93 -24.47
N VAL A 641 -15.00 0.56 -25.34
CA VAL A 641 -13.57 0.62 -25.02
C VAL A 641 -13.14 2.05 -24.70
N ARG A 642 -13.58 3.03 -25.51
CA ARG A 642 -13.34 4.46 -25.28
C ARG A 642 -13.87 4.91 -23.91
N ALA A 643 -15.12 4.56 -23.58
CA ALA A 643 -15.73 4.94 -22.32
C ALA A 643 -14.93 4.40 -21.12
N ARG A 644 -14.52 3.12 -21.17
CA ARG A 644 -13.76 2.48 -20.09
C ARG A 644 -12.36 3.06 -19.91
N LEU A 645 -11.63 3.31 -21.01
CA LEU A 645 -10.34 3.99 -20.95
C LEU A 645 -10.48 5.43 -20.42
N GLN A 646 -11.55 6.14 -20.79
CA GLN A 646 -11.82 7.49 -20.30
C GLN A 646 -12.13 7.50 -18.80
N VAL A 647 -12.89 6.54 -18.29
CA VAL A 647 -13.13 6.35 -16.84
C VAL A 647 -11.80 6.14 -16.12
N SER A 648 -10.96 5.24 -16.63
CA SER A 648 -9.64 4.96 -16.07
C SER A 648 -8.75 6.21 -16.07
N TYR A 649 -8.72 6.97 -17.16
CA TYR A 649 -7.96 8.21 -17.26
C TYR A 649 -8.49 9.31 -16.34
N ASN A 650 -9.81 9.46 -16.22
CA ASN A 650 -10.41 10.49 -15.35
C ASN A 650 -10.06 10.26 -13.88
N LYS A 651 -10.00 8.99 -13.45
CA LYS A 651 -9.59 8.60 -12.11
C LYS A 651 -8.09 8.77 -11.89
N ARG A 652 -7.27 8.32 -12.85
CA ARG A 652 -5.83 8.12 -12.64
C ARG A 652 -4.95 9.21 -13.21
N ARG A 653 -5.36 9.89 -14.27
CA ARG A 653 -4.55 10.91 -14.96
C ARG A 653 -3.17 10.40 -15.39
N PHE A 654 -3.01 9.09 -15.62
CA PHE A 654 -1.74 8.55 -16.10
C PHE A 654 -1.61 8.79 -17.61
N ARG A 655 -0.43 9.21 -18.04
CA ARG A 655 -0.15 9.50 -19.46
C ARG A 655 -0.24 8.29 -20.37
N ASN A 656 0.07 7.10 -19.87
CA ASN A 656 -0.01 5.88 -20.66
C ASN A 656 -1.45 5.53 -21.07
N ILE A 657 -2.45 5.83 -20.21
CA ILE A 657 -3.87 5.61 -20.53
C ILE A 657 -4.34 6.59 -21.60
N SER A 658 -3.99 7.88 -21.49
CA SER A 658 -4.33 8.85 -22.54
C SER A 658 -3.66 8.48 -23.86
N ARG A 659 -2.38 8.08 -23.82
CA ARG A 659 -1.66 7.66 -25.03
C ARG A 659 -2.27 6.41 -25.66
N ALA A 660 -2.70 5.44 -24.86
CA ALA A 660 -3.41 4.26 -25.34
C ALA A 660 -4.70 4.64 -26.07
N LEU A 661 -5.46 5.58 -25.52
CA LEU A 661 -6.69 6.09 -26.14
C LEU A 661 -6.38 6.79 -27.47
N ASP A 662 -5.39 7.68 -27.51
CA ASP A 662 -4.99 8.40 -28.73
C ASP A 662 -4.62 7.45 -29.87
N VAL A 663 -3.83 6.40 -29.57
CA VAL A 663 -3.42 5.39 -30.55
C VAL A 663 -4.64 4.62 -31.08
N LEU A 664 -5.60 4.29 -30.23
CA LEU A 664 -6.83 3.60 -30.67
C LEU A 664 -7.72 4.50 -31.52
N GLU A 665 -7.88 5.78 -31.17
CA GLU A 665 -8.66 6.71 -31.99
C GLU A 665 -8.05 6.88 -33.38
N GLU A 666 -6.73 7.05 -33.45
CA GLU A 666 -6.01 7.15 -34.72
C GLU A 666 -6.17 5.88 -35.55
N LEU A 667 -6.03 4.71 -34.92
CA LEU A 667 -6.24 3.42 -35.57
C LEU A 667 -7.66 3.26 -36.12
N TRP A 668 -8.69 3.60 -35.33
CA TRP A 668 -10.09 3.47 -35.74
C TRP A 668 -10.42 4.40 -36.90
N ILE A 669 -9.94 5.65 -36.88
CA ILE A 669 -10.10 6.60 -37.98
C ILE A 669 -9.41 6.08 -39.24
N TYR A 670 -8.17 5.59 -39.12
CA TYR A 670 -7.42 5.11 -40.27
C TYR A 670 -8.08 3.89 -40.91
N ARG A 671 -8.57 2.93 -40.10
CA ARG A 671 -9.32 1.77 -40.60
C ARG A 671 -10.58 2.17 -41.33
N GLN A 672 -11.37 3.10 -40.79
CA GLN A 672 -12.57 3.60 -41.47
C GLN A 672 -12.25 4.23 -42.82
N ILE A 673 -11.13 4.94 -42.95
CA ILE A 673 -10.68 5.50 -44.23
C ILE A 673 -10.28 4.38 -45.20
N GLN A 674 -9.53 3.38 -44.75
CA GLN A 674 -9.10 2.27 -45.62
C GLN A 674 -10.24 1.37 -46.06
N ASP A 675 -11.26 1.15 -45.22
CA ASP A 675 -12.47 0.40 -45.60
C ASP A 675 -13.23 1.08 -46.75
N VAL A 676 -13.14 2.41 -46.88
CA VAL A 676 -13.71 3.18 -48.00
C VAL A 676 -12.80 3.14 -49.23
N LEU A 677 -11.48 3.21 -49.04
CA LEU A 677 -10.50 3.31 -50.13
C LEU A 677 -10.04 1.95 -50.69
N GLY A 678 -10.33 0.84 -49.99
CA GLY A 678 -9.95 -0.51 -50.38
C GLY A 678 -8.46 -0.83 -50.20
N GLY A 679 -7.78 -0.22 -49.22
CA GLY A 679 -6.37 -0.44 -48.94
C GLY A 679 -6.09 -1.41 -47.78
N ASP A 680 -4.82 -1.58 -47.43
CA ASP A 680 -4.38 -2.48 -46.36
C ASP A 680 -4.90 -2.01 -45.00
N ARG A 681 -5.38 -2.96 -44.19
CA ARG A 681 -5.93 -2.67 -42.86
C ARG A 681 -4.77 -2.44 -41.88
N PRO A 682 -4.60 -1.23 -41.33
CA PRO A 682 -3.48 -0.91 -40.44
C PRO A 682 -3.57 -1.66 -39.11
N ASP A 683 -2.40 -1.87 -38.51
CA ASP A 683 -2.23 -2.31 -37.13
C ASP A 683 -1.81 -1.13 -36.23
N TRP A 684 -2.05 -1.22 -34.92
CA TRP A 684 -1.58 -0.18 -34.00
C TRP A 684 -0.05 -0.08 -33.97
N ASP A 685 0.67 -1.15 -34.31
CA ASP A 685 2.13 -1.08 -34.47
C ASP A 685 2.54 -0.13 -35.59
N ASP A 686 1.71 0.06 -36.62
CA ASP A 686 1.99 1.01 -37.69
C ASP A 686 1.81 2.45 -37.20
N ILE A 687 0.77 2.68 -36.38
CA ILE A 687 0.51 3.97 -35.71
C ILE A 687 1.65 4.33 -34.75
N LEU A 688 2.15 3.35 -33.98
CA LEU A 688 3.28 3.57 -33.08
C LEU A 688 4.59 3.86 -33.83
N LYS A 689 4.85 3.19 -34.96
CA LYS A 689 6.04 3.47 -35.79
C LYS A 689 6.02 4.86 -36.41
N SER A 690 4.84 5.42 -36.67
CA SER A 690 4.69 6.78 -37.21
C SER A 690 4.76 7.88 -36.14
N SER A 691 4.83 7.54 -34.85
CA SER A 691 4.86 8.50 -33.75
C SER A 691 6.13 8.37 -32.90
N PRO A 692 6.75 9.49 -32.47
CA PRO A 692 7.91 9.45 -31.58
C PRO A 692 7.55 9.08 -30.13
N GLU A 693 6.26 9.13 -29.76
CA GLU A 693 5.80 8.79 -28.41
C GLU A 693 5.49 7.29 -28.29
N LEU A 694 6.28 6.58 -27.48
CA LEU A 694 6.02 5.17 -27.16
C LEU A 694 4.73 5.02 -26.35
N LEU A 695 4.21 3.80 -26.35
CA LEU A 695 3.11 3.37 -25.50
C LEU A 695 3.69 2.49 -24.39
N LEU A 696 3.07 2.49 -23.20
CA LEU A 696 3.30 1.49 -22.17
C LEU A 696 1.95 0.93 -21.73
N LEU A 697 1.73 -0.37 -21.88
CA LEU A 697 0.49 -1.02 -21.46
C LEU A 697 0.53 -1.50 -20.00
N THR A 698 1.64 -1.27 -19.32
CA THR A 698 1.83 -1.54 -17.89
C THR A 698 1.24 -0.40 -17.08
#